data_AF-A0A4X2JZ83-F1
#
_entry.id   AF-A0A4X2JZ83-F1
#
_cell.length_a   1.000
_cell.length_b   1.000
_cell.length_c   1.000
_cell.angle_alpha   90.00
_cell.angle_beta   90.00
_cell.angle_gamma   90.00
#
_symmetry.space_group_name_H-M   'P 1'
#
loop_
_entity.id
_entity.type
_entity.pdbx_description
1 polymer ?
#
loop_
_entity_poly.entity_id
_entity_poly.type
_entity_poly.pdbx_seq_one_letter_code
_entity_poly.pdbx_strand_id
1 'polypeptide(L)'
;MAANGPEHFRITAGFRLLLLTLLVLSFSCEACKRVTLSVPSKLEAETFVGRVNLDECLPSANIIHSSDPHFRIFKDGSVYTTNPVVLSPEKRMFTILLSNTEKREQKNLVVLLEYQKKVLKKRHLRETVLKRAKRRWAPIPCSLQENSLGPFPMLLQQVQSDSAQNYTVYYSIRGPGVDQEPLNLFYIERDTGNLFVTRPVDREKCASYEIIAYASTPDGYSVDLPLPLEIRVEDENDNYPIFTENPYQFEVLENCGAGTTVGQVCATDADEPDTMHTRLKYSIIEQQPPSPILFSIHPVTGVIITTSSRSDRELVDKYKLTLKVQDMNGQYFGLSTKSTCIISVGDVNDNLPIFTRASYVTEVEENKSNVEILRLSVEDKDLINTPNWRANYTILRGNENGNFHIVTDPKTNEGILCVVKGLNYEEARQVVLQIGVTNQAPYSGSGSSKTISTTTVTVNVKDQDEGPECSPQMQTVHVKENTALGTQVTGYKAYDPETRSSSGIRYQALNDPTGLFTVDETSGSLKIRRSLDRESNTFRQGLYNITVRAADNGGRTCTGTLRVVVDDVNDNGPSIPTTKVIICKTQMGSAEIVAVDPDEPINGPPFEFTLPSNNERVGGGTWRLSKINDTATRISFRNDPAFGIYEIPVSVRDRLGLSTTSVVSVDLCDCVVPSECRSRTSPIRGANDVTLGKWAILAMILGAALLSCILFTLVCGTSGSSQTKKTFPDDLAQQNLIVSNTEAPGDDRVYCTNGLTTQNVSTGCTLISGAKNGQESFEMIKGGHQTLESCQGGGHHTLDSCRGGHHTLDSCRGGQVELDNCKYTYSEWQNFTQPRLGEESIRGHTLVKN
;
A
#
# COMPACT_ATOMS: atom_id res chain seq x y z
N MET A 1 68.84 -10.41 16.10
CA MET A 1 68.42 -11.47 15.15
C MET A 1 68.26 -10.78 13.80
N ALA A 2 69.21 -10.77 12.86
CA ALA A 2 70.42 -11.59 12.67
C ALA A 2 70.12 -13.09 12.44
N ALA A 3 70.63 -13.75 11.37
CA ALA A 3 71.41 -13.24 10.22
C ALA A 3 71.51 -14.27 9.06
N ASN A 4 72.26 -13.89 8.01
CA ASN A 4 73.01 -14.73 7.05
C ASN A 4 72.34 -15.22 5.74
N GLY A 5 73.00 -14.86 4.62
CA GLY A 5 73.13 -15.69 3.41
C GLY A 5 74.38 -16.59 3.50
N PRO A 6 75.30 -16.71 2.50
CA PRO A 6 75.52 -15.82 1.37
C PRO A 6 75.67 -16.55 0.00
N GLU A 7 76.40 -15.92 -0.94
CA GLU A 7 76.63 -16.29 -2.34
C GLU A 7 77.55 -17.51 -2.58
N HIS A 8 77.67 -17.95 -3.85
CA HIS A 8 78.99 -17.82 -4.52
C HIS A 8 78.93 -17.83 -6.05
N PHE A 9 79.66 -16.90 -6.68
CA PHE A 9 79.96 -16.86 -8.11
C PHE A 9 80.94 -17.97 -8.55
N ARG A 10 80.83 -18.42 -9.81
CA ARG A 10 81.99 -18.81 -10.65
C ARG A 10 81.80 -18.37 -12.10
N ILE A 11 82.90 -18.11 -12.79
CA ILE A 11 83.00 -17.30 -14.03
C ILE A 11 83.78 -18.08 -15.11
N THR A 12 83.49 -17.79 -16.39
CA THR A 12 84.23 -18.24 -17.61
C THR A 12 84.28 -19.75 -17.87
N ALA A 13 84.46 -20.25 -19.10
CA ALA A 13 84.18 -19.74 -20.46
C ALA A 13 84.33 -20.92 -21.44
N GLY A 14 83.80 -20.84 -22.66
CA GLY A 14 84.04 -21.90 -23.65
C GLY A 14 83.13 -21.87 -24.87
N PHE A 15 83.72 -21.46 -25.98
CA PHE A 15 83.22 -21.48 -27.35
C PHE A 15 82.29 -22.63 -27.80
N ARG A 16 81.47 -22.27 -28.81
CA ARG A 16 81.10 -23.06 -30.02
C ARG A 16 82.02 -24.27 -30.29
N LEU A 17 81.57 -25.39 -30.87
CA LEU A 17 80.75 -25.48 -32.09
C LEU A 17 80.34 -26.96 -32.39
N LEU A 18 79.16 -27.19 -33.00
CA LEU A 18 78.77 -28.41 -33.76
C LEU A 18 78.66 -29.74 -32.95
N LEU A 19 77.95 -30.82 -33.37
CA LEU A 19 76.99 -31.08 -34.46
C LEU A 19 76.00 -32.21 -34.02
N LEU A 20 74.90 -32.39 -34.78
CA LEU A 20 73.92 -33.50 -34.75
C LEU A 20 74.38 -34.87 -34.20
N THR A 21 73.50 -35.55 -33.45
CA THR A 21 72.65 -36.68 -33.96
C THR A 21 71.66 -37.20 -32.89
N LEU A 22 70.71 -38.05 -33.32
CA LEU A 22 69.83 -38.91 -32.49
C LEU A 22 68.85 -38.21 -31.53
N LEU A 23 67.68 -37.82 -32.06
CA LEU A 23 66.44 -37.70 -31.26
C LEU A 23 65.21 -37.98 -32.14
N VAL A 24 64.68 -39.20 -32.07
CA VAL A 24 63.49 -39.66 -32.84
C VAL A 24 62.69 -40.64 -31.97
N LEU A 25 61.35 -40.60 -32.07
CA LEU A 25 60.36 -41.49 -31.42
C LEU A 25 60.12 -41.33 -29.90
N SER A 26 59.53 -40.20 -29.52
CA SER A 26 58.41 -40.19 -28.55
C SER A 26 57.40 -39.09 -28.87
N PHE A 27 56.37 -39.45 -29.65
CA PHE A 27 55.11 -38.72 -29.93
C PHE A 27 55.08 -37.19 -29.67
N SER A 28 55.61 -36.42 -30.63
CA SER A 28 55.30 -35.00 -30.76
C SER A 28 53.85 -34.79 -31.23
N CYS A 29 53.11 -33.91 -30.56
CA CYS A 29 51.74 -33.57 -30.93
C CYS A 29 51.67 -32.87 -32.31
N GLU A 30 51.05 -33.50 -33.30
CA GLU A 30 50.85 -32.93 -34.64
C GLU A 30 49.75 -31.85 -34.64
N ALA A 31 50.18 -30.61 -34.33
CA ALA A 31 49.40 -29.40 -34.56
C ALA A 31 49.06 -29.23 -36.05
N CYS A 32 47.81 -28.88 -36.34
CA CYS A 32 47.35 -28.77 -37.72
C CYS A 32 48.04 -27.62 -38.48
N LYS A 33 48.26 -27.83 -39.78
CA LYS A 33 48.84 -26.81 -40.68
C LYS A 33 47.98 -25.55 -40.65
N ARG A 34 48.60 -24.39 -40.43
CA ARG A 34 47.94 -23.09 -40.53
C ARG A 34 47.45 -22.87 -41.97
N VAL A 35 46.19 -22.49 -42.13
CA VAL A 35 45.61 -22.15 -43.44
C VAL A 35 45.57 -20.63 -43.60
N THR A 36 45.94 -20.13 -44.77
CA THR A 36 45.79 -18.70 -45.11
C THR A 36 44.72 -18.54 -46.17
N LEU A 37 43.69 -17.74 -45.87
CA LEU A 37 42.65 -17.33 -46.83
C LEU A 37 42.90 -15.89 -47.25
N SER A 38 42.84 -15.61 -48.56
CA SER A 38 43.12 -14.28 -49.09
C SER A 38 41.84 -13.53 -49.47
N VAL A 39 41.61 -12.38 -48.87
CA VAL A 39 40.29 -11.72 -48.80
C VAL A 39 40.34 -10.22 -49.10
N PRO A 40 39.22 -9.59 -49.52
CA PRO A 40 39.09 -8.13 -49.60
C PRO A 40 39.09 -7.47 -48.21
N SER A 41 39.31 -6.14 -48.16
CA SER A 41 39.38 -5.35 -46.92
C SER A 41 38.04 -5.14 -46.21
N LYS A 42 36.92 -5.34 -46.91
CA LYS A 42 35.56 -5.38 -46.35
C LYS A 42 34.91 -6.68 -46.81
N LEU A 43 34.35 -7.44 -45.87
CA LEU A 43 33.45 -8.56 -46.09
C LEU A 43 32.08 -8.16 -45.55
N GLU A 44 31.01 -8.53 -46.25
CA GLU A 44 29.64 -8.22 -45.81
C GLU A 44 29.09 -9.40 -45.01
N ALA A 45 27.83 -9.36 -44.54
CA ALA A 45 27.22 -10.52 -43.91
C ALA A 45 27.05 -11.67 -44.92
N GLU A 46 26.97 -12.91 -44.43
CA GLU A 46 26.71 -14.14 -45.21
C GLU A 46 27.63 -14.37 -46.44
N THR A 47 28.79 -13.70 -46.47
CA THR A 47 29.73 -13.75 -47.59
C THR A 47 30.64 -14.96 -47.46
N PHE A 48 30.82 -15.73 -48.53
CA PHE A 48 31.78 -16.84 -48.56
C PHE A 48 33.23 -16.33 -48.50
N VAL A 49 33.97 -16.77 -47.48
CA VAL A 49 35.34 -16.33 -47.18
C VAL A 49 36.39 -17.29 -47.77
N GLY A 50 36.03 -18.56 -47.91
CA GLY A 50 36.89 -19.63 -48.42
C GLY A 50 36.54 -20.99 -47.84
N ARG A 51 37.25 -22.05 -48.25
CA ARG A 51 37.09 -23.40 -47.70
C ARG A 51 38.42 -23.87 -47.08
N VAL A 52 38.35 -24.47 -45.90
CA VAL A 52 39.49 -25.07 -45.18
C VAL A 52 39.37 -26.59 -45.20
N ASN A 53 40.50 -27.31 -45.21
CA ASN A 53 40.48 -28.78 -45.18
C ASN A 53 40.43 -29.29 -43.74
N LEU A 54 39.24 -29.69 -43.27
CA LEU A 54 39.06 -30.16 -41.89
C LEU A 54 39.58 -31.58 -41.68
N ASP A 55 39.40 -32.47 -42.67
CA ASP A 55 39.82 -33.88 -42.59
C ASP A 55 41.34 -34.07 -42.59
N GLU A 56 42.11 -33.14 -43.16
CA GLU A 56 43.58 -33.11 -43.04
C GLU A 56 44.05 -32.69 -41.63
N CYS A 57 43.19 -32.04 -40.84
CA CYS A 57 43.49 -31.66 -39.46
C CYS A 57 43.07 -32.76 -38.48
N LEU A 58 41.77 -33.12 -38.48
CA LEU A 58 41.18 -34.14 -37.63
C LEU A 58 40.08 -34.88 -38.43
N PRO A 59 40.38 -36.03 -39.05
CA PRO A 59 39.38 -36.79 -39.80
C PRO A 59 38.28 -37.30 -38.87
N SER A 60 37.03 -37.13 -39.29
CA SER A 60 35.83 -37.40 -38.46
C SER A 60 35.68 -36.48 -37.24
N ALA A 61 35.88 -35.16 -37.39
CA ALA A 61 35.49 -34.19 -36.36
C ALA A 61 33.95 -34.08 -36.24
N ASN A 62 33.41 -34.31 -35.03
CA ASN A 62 31.97 -34.27 -34.76
C ASN A 62 31.49 -32.86 -34.35
N ILE A 63 32.35 -32.08 -33.70
CA ILE A 63 32.10 -30.70 -33.28
C ILE A 63 33.11 -29.78 -33.98
N ILE A 64 32.60 -28.68 -34.54
CA ILE A 64 33.35 -27.65 -35.26
C ILE A 64 32.92 -26.30 -34.67
N HIS A 65 33.86 -25.49 -34.16
CA HIS A 65 33.55 -24.21 -33.51
C HIS A 65 34.58 -23.13 -33.84
N SER A 66 34.14 -21.90 -34.13
CA SER A 66 35.02 -20.75 -34.38
C SER A 66 35.43 -20.06 -33.09
N SER A 67 36.71 -19.65 -32.96
CA SER A 67 37.12 -18.73 -31.88
C SER A 67 36.68 -17.29 -32.11
N ASP A 68 36.15 -16.96 -33.29
CA ASP A 68 35.68 -15.62 -33.67
C ASP A 68 34.22 -15.70 -34.14
N PRO A 69 33.25 -15.10 -33.43
CA PRO A 69 31.81 -15.24 -33.73
C PRO A 69 31.40 -14.58 -35.06
N HIS A 70 32.28 -13.79 -35.67
CA HIS A 70 32.06 -13.20 -36.99
C HIS A 70 32.16 -14.23 -38.13
N PHE A 71 32.62 -15.46 -37.86
CA PHE A 71 32.82 -16.51 -38.86
C PHE A 71 32.11 -17.82 -38.48
N ARG A 72 31.25 -18.32 -39.37
CA ARG A 72 30.58 -19.63 -39.29
C ARG A 72 31.28 -20.60 -40.21
N ILE A 73 31.51 -21.83 -39.74
CA ILE A 73 32.15 -22.91 -40.49
C ILE A 73 31.19 -24.09 -40.61
N PHE A 74 31.03 -24.62 -41.82
CA PHE A 74 30.19 -25.77 -42.14
C PHE A 74 31.00 -27.08 -42.18
N LYS A 75 30.30 -28.23 -42.14
CA LYS A 75 30.94 -29.57 -42.11
C LYS A 75 31.76 -29.93 -43.35
N ASP A 76 31.56 -29.23 -44.46
CA ASP A 76 32.34 -29.32 -45.69
C ASP A 76 33.61 -28.44 -45.67
N GLY A 77 33.90 -27.79 -44.53
CA GLY A 77 35.00 -26.86 -44.35
C GLY A 77 34.75 -25.45 -44.89
N SER A 78 33.56 -25.14 -45.40
CA SER A 78 33.27 -23.80 -45.95
C SER A 78 33.09 -22.76 -44.84
N VAL A 79 33.75 -21.61 -44.99
CA VAL A 79 33.78 -20.49 -44.04
C VAL A 79 32.97 -19.33 -44.61
N TYR A 80 32.04 -18.81 -43.82
CA TYR A 80 31.19 -17.67 -44.13
C TYR A 80 31.26 -16.61 -43.03
N THR A 81 31.10 -15.33 -43.38
CA THR A 81 30.84 -14.28 -42.39
C THR A 81 29.41 -14.39 -41.84
N THR A 82 29.23 -14.06 -40.56
CA THR A 82 27.90 -13.92 -39.92
C THR A 82 27.45 -12.46 -39.90
N ASN A 83 28.38 -11.55 -39.64
CA ASN A 83 28.21 -10.09 -39.61
C ASN A 83 29.20 -9.44 -40.60
N PRO A 84 28.98 -8.18 -41.04
CA PRO A 84 29.97 -7.47 -41.84
C PRO A 84 31.29 -7.30 -41.07
N VAL A 85 32.42 -7.58 -41.72
CA VAL A 85 33.77 -7.50 -41.15
C VAL A 85 34.63 -6.55 -41.98
N VAL A 86 35.09 -5.47 -41.35
CA VAL A 86 36.19 -4.66 -41.86
C VAL A 86 37.51 -5.24 -41.35
N LEU A 87 38.50 -5.36 -42.24
CA LEU A 87 39.85 -5.79 -41.91
C LEU A 87 40.79 -4.59 -41.89
N SER A 88 41.46 -4.38 -40.75
CA SER A 88 42.56 -3.44 -40.61
C SER A 88 43.78 -3.91 -41.45
N PRO A 89 44.81 -3.06 -41.66
CA PRO A 89 46.03 -3.48 -42.36
C PRO A 89 46.87 -4.56 -41.65
N GLU A 90 46.47 -4.99 -40.45
CA GLU A 90 47.10 -6.08 -39.70
C GLU A 90 46.42 -7.43 -39.96
N LYS A 91 47.18 -8.53 -39.86
CA LYS A 91 46.69 -9.87 -40.23
C LYS A 91 45.77 -10.45 -39.15
N ARG A 92 44.45 -10.29 -39.29
CA ARG A 92 43.45 -10.96 -38.43
C ARG A 92 43.59 -12.49 -38.57
N MET A 93 43.57 -13.19 -37.44
CA MET A 93 43.54 -14.66 -37.40
C MET A 93 42.50 -15.15 -36.39
N PHE A 94 41.92 -16.31 -36.67
CA PHE A 94 41.03 -17.02 -35.77
C PHE A 94 41.36 -18.51 -35.78
N THR A 95 40.85 -19.26 -34.81
CA THR A 95 41.10 -20.71 -34.68
C THR A 95 39.79 -21.46 -34.81
N ILE A 96 39.77 -22.49 -35.65
CA ILE A 96 38.68 -23.46 -35.70
C ILE A 96 39.04 -24.59 -34.75
N LEU A 97 38.20 -24.79 -33.75
CA LEU A 97 38.26 -25.92 -32.83
C LEU A 97 37.58 -27.12 -33.49
N LEU A 98 38.30 -28.23 -33.61
CA LEU A 98 37.77 -29.52 -34.04
C LEU A 98 37.86 -30.51 -32.89
N SER A 99 36.78 -31.24 -32.60
CA SER A 99 36.85 -32.38 -31.69
C SER A 99 36.02 -33.58 -32.16
N ASN A 100 36.57 -34.77 -31.91
CA ASN A 100 35.89 -36.05 -32.07
C ASN A 100 35.53 -36.57 -30.67
N THR A 101 34.23 -36.62 -30.39
CA THR A 101 33.67 -37.02 -29.09
C THR A 101 33.83 -38.51 -28.78
N GLU A 102 33.94 -39.36 -29.80
CA GLU A 102 34.07 -40.82 -29.68
C GLU A 102 35.51 -41.23 -29.35
N LYS A 103 36.50 -40.56 -29.94
CA LYS A 103 37.94 -40.77 -29.74
C LYS A 103 38.54 -39.91 -28.64
N ARG A 104 37.81 -38.89 -28.16
CA ARG A 104 38.29 -37.82 -27.24
C ARG A 104 39.49 -37.03 -27.78
N GLU A 105 39.60 -36.92 -29.10
CA GLU A 105 40.64 -36.12 -29.76
C GLU A 105 40.15 -34.69 -30.00
N GLN A 106 41.02 -33.70 -29.78
CA GLN A 106 40.75 -32.29 -30.00
C GLN A 106 41.96 -31.64 -30.67
N LYS A 107 41.74 -30.87 -31.73
CA LYS A 107 42.79 -30.15 -32.46
C LYS A 107 42.34 -28.74 -32.88
N ASN A 108 43.32 -27.87 -33.03
CA ASN A 108 43.14 -26.45 -33.33
C ASN A 108 43.68 -26.15 -34.74
N LEU A 109 42.81 -25.70 -35.65
CA LEU A 109 43.17 -25.28 -37.00
C LEU A 109 43.21 -23.74 -37.06
N VAL A 110 44.40 -23.16 -37.13
CA VAL A 110 44.56 -21.70 -37.20
C VAL A 110 44.33 -21.20 -38.63
N VAL A 111 43.40 -20.27 -38.80
CA VAL A 111 43.07 -19.60 -40.06
C VAL A 111 43.56 -18.15 -40.01
N LEU A 112 44.39 -17.78 -40.98
CA LEU A 112 44.96 -16.44 -41.17
C LEU A 112 44.26 -15.74 -42.34
N LEU A 113 43.79 -14.52 -42.13
CA LEU A 113 43.21 -13.69 -43.19
C LEU A 113 44.27 -12.72 -43.72
N GLU A 114 44.57 -12.77 -45.02
CA GLU A 114 45.53 -11.87 -45.67
C GLU A 114 44.88 -11.06 -46.80
N TYR A 115 45.12 -9.74 -46.80
CA TYR A 115 44.60 -8.82 -47.80
C TYR A 115 45.33 -8.95 -49.16
N GLN A 116 44.60 -9.20 -50.24
CA GLN A 116 45.21 -9.25 -51.58
C GLN A 116 45.48 -7.85 -52.17
N LYS A 117 46.75 -7.44 -52.19
CA LYS A 117 47.22 -6.49 -53.21
C LYS A 117 47.25 -7.19 -54.58
N LYS A 118 46.30 -6.88 -55.48
CA LYS A 118 46.27 -7.37 -56.87
C LYS A 118 47.47 -6.86 -57.69
N VAL A 119 48.59 -7.59 -57.63
CA VAL A 119 49.73 -7.36 -58.53
C VAL A 119 49.45 -8.01 -59.89
N LEU A 120 49.21 -7.18 -60.91
CA LEU A 120 48.94 -7.57 -62.29
C LEU A 120 50.19 -8.19 -62.98
N LYS A 121 50.49 -9.46 -62.66
CA LYS A 121 51.52 -10.24 -63.36
C LYS A 121 51.07 -10.56 -64.80
N LYS A 122 51.63 -9.84 -65.78
CA LYS A 122 51.59 -10.24 -67.19
C LYS A 122 52.11 -11.68 -67.33
N ARG A 123 51.32 -12.57 -67.95
CA ARG A 123 51.83 -13.80 -68.55
C ARG A 123 52.07 -13.56 -70.03
N HIS A 124 53.17 -14.07 -70.57
CA HIS A 124 53.33 -14.21 -72.02
C HIS A 124 52.33 -15.26 -72.51
N LEU A 125 51.62 -14.96 -73.59
CA LEU A 125 50.91 -15.95 -74.39
C LEU A 125 51.83 -16.34 -75.56
N ARG A 126 51.90 -17.64 -75.90
CA ARG A 126 52.34 -18.05 -77.24
C ARG A 126 51.23 -17.77 -78.26
N GLU A 127 51.59 -17.74 -79.53
CA GLU A 127 50.77 -17.17 -80.60
C GLU A 127 49.45 -17.93 -80.81
N THR A 128 48.36 -17.26 -80.46
CA THR A 128 47.19 -17.19 -81.33
C THR A 128 47.11 -15.77 -81.88
N VAL A 129 46.59 -15.59 -83.10
CA VAL A 129 46.46 -14.24 -83.72
C VAL A 129 45.27 -13.50 -83.11
N LEU A 130 45.46 -13.07 -81.86
CA LEU A 130 44.52 -12.22 -81.13
C LEU A 130 44.55 -10.83 -81.76
N LYS A 131 43.53 -10.51 -82.58
CA LYS A 131 43.24 -9.11 -82.93
C LYS A 131 43.11 -8.32 -81.62
N ARG A 132 43.94 -7.27 -81.50
CA ARG A 132 44.03 -6.42 -80.31
C ARG A 132 42.71 -5.69 -80.09
N ALA A 133 41.84 -6.22 -79.24
CA ALA A 133 40.66 -5.50 -78.78
C ALA A 133 41.08 -4.13 -78.23
N LYS A 134 40.46 -3.04 -78.72
CA LYS A 134 40.63 -1.69 -78.15
C LYS A 134 40.37 -1.81 -76.64
N ARG A 135 41.25 -1.26 -75.81
CA ARG A 135 40.88 -1.00 -74.40
C ARG A 135 39.74 -0.01 -74.45
N ARG A 136 38.54 -0.40 -74.01
CA ARG A 136 37.50 0.58 -73.72
C ARG A 136 38.02 1.44 -72.57
N TRP A 137 38.22 2.72 -72.85
CA TRP A 137 38.21 3.73 -71.80
C TRP A 137 36.82 3.70 -71.15
N ALA A 138 36.72 4.12 -69.89
CA ALA A 138 35.41 4.56 -69.41
C ALA A 138 34.95 5.73 -70.30
N PRO A 139 33.64 5.87 -70.60
CA PRO A 139 33.12 7.11 -71.13
C PRO A 139 33.58 8.26 -70.22
N ILE A 140 33.93 9.40 -70.82
CA ILE A 140 34.13 10.62 -70.03
C ILE A 140 32.72 11.09 -69.67
N PRO A 141 32.31 11.06 -68.39
CA PRO A 141 30.99 11.56 -68.00
C PRO A 141 30.92 13.03 -68.38
N CYS A 142 29.81 13.43 -68.99
CA CYS A 142 29.54 14.84 -69.26
C CYS A 142 28.53 15.34 -68.23
N SER A 143 28.78 16.54 -67.71
CA SER A 143 27.85 17.20 -66.81
C SER A 143 27.02 18.26 -67.54
N LEU A 144 25.84 18.52 -66.98
CA LEU A 144 24.87 19.48 -67.48
C LEU A 144 24.26 20.19 -66.27
N GLN A 145 24.61 21.46 -66.04
CA GLN A 145 23.98 22.27 -65.01
C GLN A 145 22.48 22.41 -65.28
N GLU A 146 21.65 22.08 -64.29
CA GLU A 146 20.21 22.24 -64.39
C GLU A 146 19.76 23.70 -64.47
N ASN A 147 18.47 23.92 -64.74
CA ASN A 147 17.83 25.24 -64.83
C ASN A 147 18.49 26.26 -65.80
N SER A 148 19.49 25.82 -66.58
CA SER A 148 20.28 26.58 -67.53
C SER A 148 19.39 27.44 -68.45
N LEU A 149 19.65 28.76 -68.49
CA LEU A 149 18.87 29.71 -69.28
C LEU A 149 19.20 29.69 -70.80
N GLY A 150 20.13 28.84 -71.23
CA GLY A 150 20.55 28.69 -72.62
C GLY A 150 21.67 29.67 -73.03
N PRO A 151 21.82 29.96 -74.35
CA PRO A 151 20.91 29.62 -75.45
C PRO A 151 20.88 28.11 -75.78
N PHE A 152 19.70 27.64 -76.18
CA PHE A 152 19.49 26.27 -76.66
C PHE A 152 19.43 26.22 -78.21
N PRO A 153 19.83 25.11 -78.85
CA PRO A 153 20.38 23.89 -78.23
C PRO A 153 21.82 24.10 -77.73
N MET A 154 22.10 23.63 -76.50
CA MET A 154 23.39 23.84 -75.82
C MET A 154 24.29 22.60 -76.01
N LEU A 155 25.54 22.82 -76.44
CA LEU A 155 26.51 21.74 -76.68
C LEU A 155 27.01 21.14 -75.36
N LEU A 156 26.90 19.82 -75.22
CA LEU A 156 27.39 19.07 -74.04
C LEU A 156 28.77 18.45 -74.27
N GLN A 157 28.91 17.70 -75.37
CA GLN A 157 30.09 16.88 -75.65
C GLN A 157 30.19 16.63 -77.16
N GLN A 158 31.37 16.31 -77.66
CA GLN A 158 31.54 15.78 -79.02
C GLN A 158 32.08 14.35 -78.94
N VAL A 159 31.43 13.42 -79.64
CA VAL A 159 31.88 12.03 -79.77
C VAL A 159 32.27 11.74 -81.23
N GLN A 160 33.40 11.06 -81.44
CA GLN A 160 33.91 10.77 -82.78
C GLN A 160 34.43 9.33 -82.88
N SER A 161 34.20 8.70 -84.02
CA SER A 161 34.85 7.43 -84.40
C SER A 161 36.21 7.70 -85.04
N ASP A 162 37.26 6.99 -84.61
CA ASP A 162 38.56 7.00 -85.29
C ASP A 162 38.48 6.41 -86.72
N SER A 163 37.45 5.63 -87.01
CA SER A 163 37.18 5.06 -88.33
C SER A 163 36.56 6.06 -89.31
N ALA A 164 36.15 7.25 -88.86
CA ALA A 164 35.71 8.35 -89.74
C ALA A 164 36.83 8.88 -90.67
N GLN A 165 38.09 8.48 -90.43
CA GLN A 165 39.20 8.71 -91.37
C GLN A 165 39.13 7.83 -92.62
N ASN A 166 38.42 6.70 -92.57
CA ASN A 166 38.37 5.69 -93.64
C ASN A 166 36.97 5.57 -94.29
N TYR A 167 35.91 6.04 -93.62
CA TYR A 167 34.53 5.94 -94.06
C TYR A 167 33.77 7.24 -93.76
N THR A 168 32.78 7.57 -94.57
CA THR A 168 31.74 8.53 -94.17
C THR A 168 30.92 7.90 -93.04
N VAL A 169 30.95 8.50 -91.86
CA VAL A 169 30.24 8.03 -90.65
C VAL A 169 29.14 9.02 -90.30
N TYR A 170 27.94 8.50 -90.05
CA TYR A 170 26.84 9.23 -89.44
C TYR A 170 26.63 8.77 -87.99
N TYR A 171 26.44 9.74 -87.11
CA TYR A 171 26.18 9.52 -85.70
C TYR A 171 24.67 9.53 -85.40
N SER A 172 24.23 8.69 -84.46
CA SER A 172 22.87 8.69 -83.93
C SER A 172 22.87 8.29 -82.45
N ILE A 173 21.85 8.69 -81.70
CA ILE A 173 21.67 8.37 -80.27
C ILE A 173 20.30 7.75 -80.02
N ARG A 174 20.18 6.94 -78.96
CA ARG A 174 18.93 6.36 -78.42
C ARG A 174 19.00 6.25 -76.91
N GLY A 175 17.86 6.26 -76.22
CA GLY A 175 17.77 6.18 -74.76
C GLY A 175 16.71 7.10 -74.16
N PRO A 176 16.53 7.06 -72.82
CA PRO A 176 15.78 8.08 -72.09
C PRO A 176 16.34 9.47 -72.39
N GLY A 177 15.44 10.42 -72.68
CA GLY A 177 15.83 11.74 -73.16
C GLY A 177 15.95 11.87 -74.69
N VAL A 178 15.79 10.78 -75.46
CA VAL A 178 15.86 10.80 -76.94
C VAL A 178 14.59 10.21 -77.54
N ASP A 179 14.56 8.89 -77.73
CA ASP A 179 13.46 8.10 -78.30
C ASP A 179 12.58 7.45 -77.21
N GLN A 180 12.99 7.60 -75.94
CA GLN A 180 12.20 7.32 -74.74
C GLN A 180 12.02 8.60 -73.92
N GLU A 181 11.01 8.63 -73.06
CA GLU A 181 10.70 9.82 -72.26
C GLU A 181 11.88 10.22 -71.35
N PRO A 182 12.15 11.53 -71.16
CA PRO A 182 11.46 12.69 -71.75
C PRO A 182 11.91 12.98 -73.19
N LEU A 183 11.02 12.80 -74.17
CA LEU A 183 11.37 12.76 -75.60
C LEU A 183 12.10 14.02 -76.11
N ASN A 184 13.04 13.82 -77.03
CA ASN A 184 13.82 14.86 -77.71
C ASN A 184 14.50 15.89 -76.76
N LEU A 185 14.92 15.46 -75.56
CA LEU A 185 15.73 16.29 -74.66
C LEU A 185 17.17 16.42 -75.16
N PHE A 186 17.74 15.34 -75.72
CA PHE A 186 19.07 15.33 -76.33
C PHE A 186 19.01 15.08 -77.84
N TYR A 187 19.94 15.69 -78.57
CA TYR A 187 20.09 15.61 -80.02
C TYR A 187 21.57 15.46 -80.37
N ILE A 188 21.90 14.59 -81.33
CA ILE A 188 23.26 14.50 -81.89
C ILE A 188 23.28 14.96 -83.34
N GLU A 189 24.23 15.82 -83.67
CA GLU A 189 24.45 16.28 -85.05
C GLU A 189 25.13 15.18 -85.87
N ARG A 190 24.37 14.64 -86.82
CA ARG A 190 24.68 13.41 -87.57
C ARG A 190 26.05 13.39 -88.25
N ASP A 191 26.57 14.52 -88.70
CA ASP A 191 27.81 14.60 -89.49
C ASP A 191 29.05 14.97 -88.65
N THR A 192 28.87 15.49 -87.42
CA THR A 192 29.95 16.02 -86.57
C THR A 192 30.12 15.25 -85.26
N GLY A 193 29.08 14.55 -84.80
CA GLY A 193 29.05 13.89 -83.49
C GLY A 193 28.88 14.85 -82.31
N ASN A 194 28.49 16.11 -82.55
CA ASN A 194 28.18 17.09 -81.51
C ASN A 194 26.86 16.70 -80.81
N LEU A 195 26.91 16.42 -79.50
CA LEU A 195 25.76 16.14 -78.64
C LEU A 195 25.27 17.42 -77.97
N PHE A 196 23.99 17.73 -78.10
CA PHE A 196 23.34 18.91 -77.52
C PHE A 196 22.15 18.52 -76.62
N VAL A 197 21.84 19.39 -75.67
CA VAL A 197 20.55 19.43 -74.96
C VAL A 197 19.63 20.50 -75.58
N THR A 198 18.33 20.23 -75.67
CA THR A 198 17.35 21.06 -76.43
C THR A 198 16.56 22.06 -75.57
N ARG A 199 16.51 21.86 -74.26
CA ARG A 199 15.71 22.63 -73.27
C ARG A 199 16.33 22.48 -71.87
N PRO A 200 15.95 23.31 -70.87
CA PRO A 200 16.40 23.13 -69.49
C PRO A 200 16.08 21.74 -68.95
N VAL A 201 16.92 21.27 -68.03
CA VAL A 201 16.70 20.08 -67.20
C VAL A 201 16.53 20.48 -65.74
N ASP A 202 16.11 19.52 -64.94
CA ASP A 202 15.65 19.64 -63.55
C ASP A 202 16.04 18.32 -62.88
N ARG A 203 16.91 18.41 -61.87
CA ARG A 203 17.67 17.29 -61.32
C ARG A 203 16.83 16.45 -60.36
N GLU A 204 15.91 17.08 -59.64
CA GLU A 204 14.93 16.46 -58.74
C GLU A 204 13.97 15.56 -59.52
N LYS A 205 13.68 15.90 -60.79
CA LYS A 205 12.99 15.00 -61.72
C LYS A 205 13.91 13.91 -62.27
N CYS A 206 15.15 14.22 -62.65
CA CYS A 206 16.08 13.23 -63.17
C CYS A 206 17.55 13.66 -63.10
N ALA A 207 18.29 13.13 -62.11
CA ALA A 207 19.70 13.46 -61.88
C ALA A 207 20.71 12.88 -62.89
N SER A 208 20.33 11.89 -63.71
CA SER A 208 21.21 11.36 -64.77
C SER A 208 20.47 10.66 -65.90
N TYR A 209 21.05 10.71 -67.10
CA TYR A 209 20.55 10.05 -68.31
C TYR A 209 21.65 9.17 -68.92
N GLU A 210 21.37 7.88 -69.12
CA GLU A 210 22.22 6.98 -69.91
C GLU A 210 21.69 6.89 -71.34
N ILE A 211 22.41 7.48 -72.30
CA ILE A 211 22.09 7.39 -73.73
C ILE A 211 23.15 6.57 -74.47
N ILE A 212 22.77 5.88 -75.53
CA ILE A 212 23.67 5.06 -76.34
C ILE A 212 23.90 5.74 -77.68
N ALA A 213 25.17 6.07 -77.96
CA ALA A 213 25.62 6.59 -79.25
C ALA A 213 26.05 5.48 -80.21
N TYR A 214 25.71 5.63 -81.48
CA TYR A 214 25.98 4.71 -82.59
C TYR A 214 26.70 5.45 -83.72
N ALA A 215 27.60 4.75 -84.40
CA ALA A 215 28.38 5.26 -85.54
C ALA A 215 28.20 4.32 -86.74
N SER A 216 27.50 4.78 -87.78
CA SER A 216 27.08 3.96 -88.93
C SER A 216 27.31 4.65 -90.26
N THR A 217 27.68 3.90 -91.30
CA THR A 217 27.83 4.43 -92.67
C THR A 217 26.49 4.72 -93.38
N PRO A 218 26.48 5.42 -94.53
CA PRO A 218 25.27 5.65 -95.33
C PRO A 218 24.52 4.37 -95.75
N ASP A 219 25.23 3.24 -95.90
CA ASP A 219 24.68 1.91 -96.22
C ASP A 219 24.24 1.11 -94.97
N GLY A 220 24.32 1.70 -93.78
CA GLY A 220 23.78 1.14 -92.53
C GLY A 220 24.71 0.21 -91.77
N TYR A 221 25.97 0.07 -92.19
CA TYR A 221 26.97 -0.73 -91.49
C TYR A 221 27.47 -0.01 -90.23
N SER A 222 27.37 -0.65 -89.06
CA SER A 222 27.89 -0.12 -87.79
C SER A 222 29.41 -0.24 -87.75
N VAL A 223 30.11 0.89 -87.69
CA VAL A 223 31.56 0.96 -87.90
C VAL A 223 32.33 0.68 -86.61
N ASP A 224 31.85 1.24 -85.49
CA ASP A 224 32.28 0.92 -84.13
C ASP A 224 31.14 0.21 -83.36
N LEU A 225 31.46 -0.27 -82.15
CA LEU A 225 30.47 -0.75 -81.18
C LEU A 225 29.70 0.43 -80.56
N PRO A 226 28.43 0.25 -80.15
CA PRO A 226 27.67 1.29 -79.45
C PRO A 226 28.37 1.74 -78.17
N LEU A 227 28.35 3.05 -77.94
CA LEU A 227 29.00 3.72 -76.82
C LEU A 227 27.93 4.26 -75.85
N PRO A 228 27.78 3.71 -74.64
CA PRO A 228 26.98 4.35 -73.60
C PRO A 228 27.66 5.65 -73.17
N LEU A 229 26.85 6.70 -72.99
CA LEU A 229 27.22 8.01 -72.50
C LEU A 229 26.36 8.31 -71.28
N GLU A 230 27.02 8.56 -70.15
CA GLU A 230 26.39 8.99 -68.91
C GLU A 230 26.40 10.53 -68.88
N ILE A 231 25.21 11.12 -68.96
CA ILE A 231 24.98 12.54 -68.77
C ILE A 231 24.52 12.73 -67.32
N ARG A 232 25.38 13.32 -66.48
CA ARG A 232 25.04 13.69 -65.10
C ARG A 232 24.44 15.10 -65.11
N VAL A 233 23.32 15.29 -64.42
CA VAL A 233 22.83 16.64 -64.15
C VAL A 233 23.59 17.19 -62.93
N GLU A 234 24.10 18.42 -63.05
CA GLU A 234 24.74 19.16 -61.96
C GLU A 234 23.72 20.05 -61.27
N ASP A 235 23.88 20.11 -59.95
CA ASP A 235 22.93 20.60 -58.93
C ASP A 235 23.04 22.12 -58.75
N GLU A 236 21.91 22.84 -58.83
CA GLU A 236 21.78 24.23 -58.35
C GLU A 236 21.10 24.24 -56.97
N ASN A 237 21.33 25.29 -56.18
CA ASN A 237 20.64 25.48 -54.89
C ASN A 237 19.28 26.14 -55.13
N ASP A 238 18.34 25.45 -55.77
CA ASP A 238 17.05 26.02 -56.21
C ASP A 238 15.84 25.64 -55.32
N ASN A 239 15.95 24.56 -54.53
CA ASN A 239 14.92 24.19 -53.58
C ASN A 239 15.07 24.93 -52.24
N TYR A 240 13.94 25.12 -51.55
CA TYR A 240 13.92 25.73 -50.23
C TYR A 240 13.80 24.63 -49.17
N PRO A 241 14.57 24.68 -48.06
CA PRO A 241 14.44 23.71 -46.98
C PRO A 241 13.06 23.81 -46.33
N ILE A 242 12.26 22.76 -46.41
CA ILE A 242 10.89 22.72 -45.87
C ILE A 242 10.82 21.96 -44.54
N PHE A 243 10.14 22.54 -43.55
CA PHE A 243 9.86 21.83 -42.30
C PHE A 243 8.82 20.71 -42.53
N THR A 244 8.97 19.58 -41.83
CA THR A 244 8.01 18.46 -41.94
C THR A 244 6.65 18.76 -41.31
N GLU A 245 6.59 19.70 -40.35
CA GLU A 245 5.36 20.15 -39.70
C GLU A 245 5.33 21.69 -39.53
N ASN A 246 4.11 22.25 -39.53
CA ASN A 246 3.86 23.65 -39.21
C ASN A 246 2.38 23.85 -38.79
N PRO A 247 2.08 24.23 -37.53
CA PRO A 247 3.00 24.42 -36.42
C PRO A 247 3.43 23.10 -35.77
N TYR A 248 4.64 23.06 -35.21
CA TYR A 248 5.04 22.06 -34.22
C TYR A 248 4.35 22.33 -32.88
N GLN A 249 4.06 21.26 -32.13
CA GLN A 249 3.55 21.34 -30.76
C GLN A 249 4.32 20.39 -29.84
N PHE A 250 4.85 20.92 -28.74
CA PHE A 250 5.53 20.15 -27.70
C PHE A 250 5.02 20.53 -26.31
N GLU A 251 5.32 19.70 -25.32
CA GLU A 251 5.00 19.92 -23.91
C GLU A 251 6.28 19.73 -23.08
N VAL A 252 6.48 20.57 -22.08
CA VAL A 252 7.59 20.45 -21.12
C VAL A 252 7.07 20.76 -19.72
N LEU A 253 7.43 19.93 -18.74
CA LEU A 253 7.08 20.21 -17.34
C LEU A 253 7.78 21.49 -16.84
N GLU A 254 7.10 22.24 -15.98
CA GLU A 254 7.71 23.38 -15.30
C GLU A 254 8.80 22.97 -14.30
N ASN A 255 9.55 23.97 -13.81
CA ASN A 255 10.68 23.79 -12.88
C ASN A 255 11.76 22.78 -13.33
N CYS A 256 11.72 22.31 -14.59
CA CYS A 256 12.64 21.31 -15.12
C CYS A 256 14.09 21.83 -15.22
N GLY A 257 15.05 20.91 -15.15
CA GLY A 257 16.47 21.26 -15.21
C GLY A 257 16.86 21.94 -16.53
N ALA A 258 17.84 22.85 -16.48
CA ALA A 258 18.47 23.37 -17.69
C ALA A 258 19.09 22.22 -18.50
N GLY A 259 18.87 22.21 -19.82
CA GLY A 259 19.28 21.13 -20.71
C GLY A 259 18.24 20.01 -20.88
N THR A 260 17.04 20.12 -20.29
CA THR A 260 15.93 19.21 -20.58
C THR A 260 15.51 19.35 -22.05
N THR A 261 15.45 18.22 -22.77
CA THR A 261 14.96 18.15 -24.15
C THR A 261 13.45 18.33 -24.19
N VAL A 262 12.98 19.28 -24.99
CA VAL A 262 11.56 19.58 -25.22
C VAL A 262 11.02 18.82 -26.43
N GLY A 263 11.82 18.67 -27.48
CA GLY A 263 11.43 18.04 -28.73
C GLY A 263 12.50 18.19 -29.80
N GLN A 264 12.21 17.70 -31.00
CA GLN A 264 13.09 17.84 -32.17
C GLN A 264 12.23 18.25 -33.38
N VAL A 265 12.64 19.31 -34.07
CA VAL A 265 12.04 19.70 -35.36
C VAL A 265 12.87 19.15 -36.51
N CYS A 266 12.19 18.78 -37.59
CA CYS A 266 12.79 18.24 -38.80
C CYS A 266 12.49 19.13 -40.00
N ALA A 267 13.43 19.19 -40.92
CA ALA A 267 13.27 19.77 -42.24
C ALA A 267 13.98 18.89 -43.28
N THR A 268 13.48 18.95 -44.50
CA THR A 268 14.01 18.23 -45.67
C THR A 268 14.30 19.22 -46.77
N ASP A 269 15.33 18.93 -47.55
CA ASP A 269 15.66 19.64 -48.78
C ASP A 269 15.72 18.66 -49.95
N ALA A 270 15.58 19.17 -51.18
CA ALA A 270 15.47 18.34 -52.38
C ALA A 270 16.74 18.32 -53.25
N ASP A 271 17.61 19.33 -53.13
CA ASP A 271 18.94 19.46 -53.77
C ASP A 271 19.87 18.24 -53.49
N GLU A 272 21.10 18.23 -54.01
CA GLU A 272 21.97 17.04 -53.92
C GLU A 272 22.40 16.74 -52.46
N PRO A 273 22.10 15.54 -51.93
CA PRO A 273 22.41 15.20 -50.55
C PRO A 273 23.93 15.18 -50.26
N ASP A 274 24.27 15.39 -48.99
CA ASP A 274 25.63 15.52 -48.45
C ASP A 274 26.46 16.72 -48.95
N THR A 275 25.91 17.56 -49.85
CA THR A 275 26.58 18.77 -50.36
C THR A 275 26.61 19.94 -49.33
N MET A 276 26.73 21.18 -49.82
CA MET A 276 26.44 22.38 -49.06
C MET A 276 24.99 22.81 -49.19
N HIS A 277 24.29 22.47 -50.29
CA HIS A 277 22.92 22.90 -50.54
C HIS A 277 22.00 22.24 -49.51
N THR A 278 22.00 20.91 -49.42
CA THR A 278 21.27 20.18 -48.36
C THR A 278 21.82 20.34 -46.94
N ARG A 279 22.78 21.25 -46.66
CA ARG A 279 23.44 21.38 -45.35
C ARG A 279 22.66 22.28 -44.40
N LEU A 280 21.55 21.74 -43.90
CA LEU A 280 20.58 22.47 -43.10
C LEU A 280 21.11 22.97 -41.75
N LYS A 281 20.59 24.13 -41.34
CA LYS A 281 20.89 24.78 -40.07
C LYS A 281 19.66 25.42 -39.45
N TYR A 282 19.39 25.05 -38.21
CA TYR A 282 18.21 25.45 -37.44
C TYR A 282 18.53 26.61 -36.49
N SER A 283 17.55 27.49 -36.29
CA SER A 283 17.66 28.64 -35.36
C SER A 283 16.29 29.06 -34.84
N ILE A 284 16.24 29.53 -33.59
CA ILE A 284 15.09 30.29 -33.06
C ILE A 284 15.35 31.75 -33.41
N ILE A 285 14.43 32.41 -34.10
CA ILE A 285 14.55 33.83 -34.47
C ILE A 285 13.70 34.75 -33.58
N GLU A 286 12.73 34.20 -32.86
CA GLU A 286 11.84 34.92 -31.95
C GLU A 286 11.29 33.96 -30.89
N GLN A 287 11.15 34.44 -29.66
CA GLN A 287 10.38 33.81 -28.58
C GLN A 287 9.30 34.79 -28.13
N GLN A 288 8.09 34.32 -27.90
CA GLN A 288 7.00 35.06 -27.28
C GLN A 288 6.53 34.29 -26.02
N PRO A 289 6.58 34.87 -24.81
CA PRO A 289 7.13 36.20 -24.46
C PRO A 289 8.65 36.31 -24.72
N PRO A 290 9.20 37.52 -24.97
CA PRO A 290 10.58 37.72 -25.44
C PRO A 290 11.66 37.67 -24.35
N SER A 291 11.27 37.65 -23.07
CA SER A 291 12.19 37.57 -21.93
C SER A 291 11.48 36.91 -20.75
N PRO A 292 12.16 36.02 -19.97
CA PRO A 292 13.51 35.50 -20.20
C PRO A 292 13.55 34.54 -21.41
N ILE A 293 14.70 34.41 -22.07
CA ILE A 293 14.90 33.42 -23.14
C ILE A 293 15.08 32.03 -22.49
N LEU A 294 14.08 31.17 -22.62
CA LEU A 294 14.03 29.86 -21.95
C LEU A 294 14.41 28.68 -22.86
N PHE A 295 14.49 28.87 -24.17
CA PHE A 295 14.71 27.79 -25.14
C PHE A 295 15.92 28.06 -26.04
N SER A 296 16.65 26.99 -26.35
CA SER A 296 17.72 26.97 -27.33
C SER A 296 17.51 25.79 -28.28
N ILE A 297 17.94 25.93 -29.53
CA ILE A 297 17.87 24.87 -30.55
C ILE A 297 19.27 24.48 -30.99
N HIS A 298 19.55 23.18 -31.03
CA HIS A 298 20.83 22.68 -31.50
C HIS A 298 20.91 22.83 -33.03
N PRO A 299 21.87 23.59 -33.58
CA PRO A 299 21.76 24.15 -34.92
C PRO A 299 21.86 23.12 -36.04
N VAL A 300 22.36 21.91 -35.79
CA VAL A 300 22.50 20.85 -36.82
C VAL A 300 21.39 19.79 -36.73
N THR A 301 20.79 19.58 -35.54
CA THR A 301 19.85 18.48 -35.32
C THR A 301 18.40 18.91 -35.11
N GLY A 302 18.13 20.21 -34.92
CA GLY A 302 16.78 20.71 -34.65
C GLY A 302 16.24 20.37 -33.26
N VAL A 303 17.06 19.81 -32.37
CA VAL A 303 16.66 19.46 -30.99
C VAL A 303 16.54 20.74 -30.16
N ILE A 304 15.37 20.94 -29.54
CA ILE A 304 15.08 22.08 -28.66
C ILE A 304 15.30 21.65 -27.21
N ILE A 305 16.05 22.46 -26.45
CA ILE A 305 16.37 22.26 -25.03
C ILE A 305 16.02 23.51 -24.20
N THR A 306 15.76 23.31 -22.91
CA THR A 306 15.61 24.41 -21.94
C THR A 306 16.97 25.04 -21.59
N THR A 307 17.01 26.36 -21.40
CA THR A 307 18.23 27.11 -21.03
C THR A 307 18.35 27.36 -19.53
N SER A 308 17.23 27.35 -18.80
CA SER A 308 17.19 27.58 -17.35
C SER A 308 15.95 26.93 -16.72
N SER A 309 16.04 26.56 -15.45
CA SER A 309 14.93 26.07 -14.63
C SER A 309 14.07 27.25 -14.13
N ARG A 310 13.45 27.96 -15.08
CA ARG A 310 12.58 29.13 -14.86
C ARG A 310 11.33 29.11 -15.75
N SER A 311 10.95 27.92 -16.24
CA SER A 311 9.58 27.67 -16.66
C SER A 311 8.71 27.57 -15.40
N ASP A 312 7.67 28.40 -15.36
CA ASP A 312 6.73 28.67 -14.27
C ASP A 312 5.37 28.86 -14.95
N ARG A 313 4.43 27.93 -14.72
CA ARG A 313 3.16 27.82 -15.46
C ARG A 313 2.13 28.81 -14.92
N GLU A 314 2.22 29.18 -13.65
CA GLU A 314 1.41 30.23 -13.00
C GLU A 314 1.71 31.60 -13.62
N LEU A 315 2.94 31.82 -14.10
CA LEU A 315 3.36 33.03 -14.81
C LEU A 315 3.13 32.93 -16.33
N VAL A 316 3.49 31.82 -16.98
CA VAL A 316 3.35 31.62 -18.44
C VAL A 316 3.08 30.15 -18.80
N ASP A 317 1.84 29.85 -19.19
CA ASP A 317 1.41 28.49 -19.57
C ASP A 317 1.90 28.04 -20.97
N LYS A 318 2.22 28.97 -21.87
CA LYS A 318 2.60 28.68 -23.26
C LYS A 318 3.64 29.64 -23.82
N TYR A 319 4.63 29.08 -24.50
CA TYR A 319 5.66 29.81 -25.25
C TYR A 319 5.53 29.53 -26.74
N LYS A 320 5.61 30.58 -27.55
CA LYS A 320 5.62 30.49 -29.02
C LYS A 320 7.00 30.83 -29.55
N LEU A 321 7.61 29.89 -30.25
CA LEU A 321 8.88 30.07 -30.95
C LEU A 321 8.62 30.27 -32.45
N THR A 322 9.22 31.30 -33.03
CA THR A 322 9.37 31.41 -34.48
C THR A 322 10.71 30.77 -34.85
N LEU A 323 10.67 29.66 -35.59
CA LEU A 323 11.84 28.91 -36.03
C LEU A 323 12.23 29.30 -37.46
N LYS A 324 13.53 29.23 -37.77
CA LYS A 324 14.09 29.34 -39.12
C LYS A 324 15.00 28.14 -39.39
N VAL A 325 14.79 27.47 -40.53
CA VAL A 325 15.78 26.57 -41.14
C VAL A 325 16.40 27.27 -42.35
N GLN A 326 17.68 27.03 -42.60
CA GLN A 326 18.42 27.55 -43.74
C GLN A 326 19.38 26.49 -44.28
N ASP A 327 19.52 26.42 -45.59
CA ASP A 327 20.50 25.62 -46.33
C ASP A 327 21.95 26.14 -46.12
N MET A 328 22.91 25.70 -46.96
CA MET A 328 24.24 26.33 -47.09
C MET A 328 25.01 26.52 -45.77
N ASN A 329 24.76 25.68 -44.75
CA ASN A 329 25.29 25.82 -43.38
C ASN A 329 24.92 27.17 -42.72
N GLY A 330 23.75 27.73 -43.06
CA GLY A 330 23.24 29.02 -42.60
C GLY A 330 24.07 30.22 -43.04
N GLN A 331 24.62 30.18 -44.26
CA GLN A 331 25.28 31.35 -44.86
C GLN A 331 24.25 32.42 -45.28
N TYR A 332 24.69 33.68 -45.40
CA TYR A 332 23.78 34.82 -45.59
C TYR A 332 23.00 34.80 -46.91
N PHE A 333 23.50 34.12 -47.93
CA PHE A 333 22.88 33.96 -49.25
C PHE A 333 21.98 32.72 -49.36
N GLY A 334 21.97 31.87 -48.33
CA GLY A 334 21.24 30.61 -48.33
C GLY A 334 19.71 30.77 -48.25
N LEU A 335 18.96 29.95 -48.97
CA LEU A 335 17.50 29.89 -48.93
C LEU A 335 17.00 29.41 -47.57
N SER A 336 15.87 29.95 -47.13
CA SER A 336 15.38 29.68 -45.78
C SER A 336 13.88 29.81 -45.60
N THR A 337 13.35 28.93 -44.76
CA THR A 337 11.93 28.80 -44.44
C THR A 337 11.72 29.02 -42.95
N LYS A 338 10.53 29.52 -42.59
CA LYS A 338 10.10 29.72 -41.20
C LYS A 338 8.94 28.80 -40.85
N SER A 339 8.93 28.28 -39.62
CA SER A 339 7.82 27.52 -39.04
C SER A 339 7.54 27.99 -37.61
N THR A 340 6.33 27.75 -37.10
CA THR A 340 5.97 28.06 -35.71
C THR A 340 6.10 26.81 -34.86
N CYS A 341 6.64 26.94 -33.65
CA CYS A 341 6.60 25.89 -32.63
C CYS A 341 5.91 26.44 -31.38
N ILE A 342 4.93 25.70 -30.85
CA ILE A 342 4.23 26.04 -29.61
C ILE A 342 4.68 25.05 -28.54
N ILE A 343 5.22 25.56 -27.44
CA ILE A 343 5.62 24.77 -26.28
C ILE A 343 4.63 25.08 -25.16
N SER A 344 3.86 24.07 -24.75
CA SER A 344 3.00 24.15 -23.57
C SER A 344 3.80 23.79 -22.33
N VAL A 345 3.55 24.50 -21.22
CA VAL A 345 4.13 24.19 -19.92
C VAL A 345 3.17 23.26 -19.17
N GLY A 346 3.66 22.08 -18.79
CA GLY A 346 2.91 21.07 -18.06
C GLY A 346 2.98 21.28 -16.55
N ASP A 347 1.80 21.19 -15.91
CA ASP A 347 1.53 21.48 -14.50
C ASP A 347 2.19 20.50 -13.53
N VAL A 348 2.95 21.01 -12.56
CA VAL A 348 3.60 20.23 -11.49
C VAL A 348 3.33 20.88 -10.14
N ASN A 349 2.85 20.09 -9.17
CA ASN A 349 2.59 20.56 -7.81
C ASN A 349 3.85 21.17 -7.17
N ASP A 350 3.92 22.50 -7.13
CA ASP A 350 4.94 23.29 -6.43
C ASP A 350 4.35 24.39 -5.53
N ASN A 351 3.07 24.77 -5.73
CA ASN A 351 2.35 25.65 -4.82
C ASN A 351 1.77 24.86 -3.63
N LEU A 352 1.13 25.60 -2.72
CA LEU A 352 0.50 25.07 -1.51
C LEU A 352 -0.89 25.66 -1.34
N PRO A 353 -1.89 24.89 -0.90
CA PRO A 353 -3.25 25.36 -0.67
C PRO A 353 -3.27 26.21 0.60
N ILE A 354 -3.26 27.52 0.42
CA ILE A 354 -3.18 28.50 1.51
C ILE A 354 -4.60 28.87 1.95
N PHE A 355 -4.89 28.77 3.24
CA PHE A 355 -6.19 29.22 3.77
C PHE A 355 -6.38 30.73 3.54
N THR A 356 -7.57 31.11 3.08
CA THR A 356 -7.94 32.52 2.87
C THR A 356 -7.94 33.35 4.16
N ARG A 357 -7.92 32.70 5.33
CA ARG A 357 -7.81 33.34 6.65
C ARG A 357 -6.85 32.56 7.56
N ALA A 358 -6.07 33.29 8.35
CA ALA A 358 -5.13 32.73 9.32
C ALA A 358 -5.82 31.99 10.49
N SER A 359 -7.07 32.33 10.78
CA SER A 359 -7.93 31.64 11.74
C SER A 359 -9.41 31.84 11.40
N TYR A 360 -10.26 30.96 11.92
CA TYR A 360 -11.70 31.01 11.79
C TYR A 360 -12.37 30.85 13.16
N VAL A 361 -13.55 31.43 13.32
CA VAL A 361 -14.40 31.25 14.50
C VAL A 361 -15.79 30.86 14.00
N THR A 362 -16.41 29.88 14.64
CA THR A 362 -17.80 29.49 14.39
C THR A 362 -18.50 29.12 15.71
N GLU A 363 -19.81 28.94 15.65
CA GLU A 363 -20.66 28.69 16.81
C GLU A 363 -21.60 27.52 16.51
N VAL A 364 -21.79 26.62 17.47
CA VAL A 364 -22.73 25.50 17.34
C VAL A 364 -23.54 25.32 18.61
N GLU A 365 -24.83 25.07 18.47
CA GLU A 365 -25.69 24.66 19.58
C GLU A 365 -25.25 23.28 20.07
N GLU A 366 -25.27 23.07 21.39
CA GLU A 366 -24.92 21.77 21.96
C GLU A 366 -25.92 20.66 21.60
N ASN A 367 -25.56 19.40 21.87
CA ASN A 367 -26.27 18.18 21.50
C ASN A 367 -26.54 17.98 19.98
N LYS A 368 -26.30 18.96 19.12
CA LYS A 368 -26.45 18.85 17.66
C LYS A 368 -25.43 17.88 17.07
N SER A 369 -25.88 17.10 16.09
CA SER A 369 -25.03 16.19 15.30
C SER A 369 -25.50 16.15 13.85
N ASN A 370 -24.59 15.77 12.95
CA ASN A 370 -24.78 15.79 11.49
C ASN A 370 -25.08 17.19 10.92
N VAL A 371 -24.48 18.22 11.51
CA VAL A 371 -24.61 19.63 11.09
C VAL A 371 -23.29 20.16 10.52
N GLU A 372 -23.36 20.88 9.39
CA GLU A 372 -22.28 21.72 8.86
C GLU A 372 -22.13 22.96 9.75
N ILE A 373 -20.90 23.28 10.19
CA ILE A 373 -20.62 24.42 11.07
C ILE A 373 -19.66 25.46 10.46
N LEU A 374 -18.87 25.09 9.44
CA LEU A 374 -17.96 26.02 8.78
C LEU A 374 -17.53 25.50 7.40
N ARG A 375 -17.36 26.42 6.45
CA ARG A 375 -16.61 26.21 5.20
C ARG A 375 -15.26 26.90 5.25
N LEU A 376 -14.22 26.19 4.83
CA LEU A 376 -12.83 26.60 4.86
C LEU A 376 -12.31 26.72 3.42
N SER A 377 -12.33 27.92 2.85
CA SER A 377 -11.77 28.14 1.50
C SER A 377 -10.25 28.25 1.53
N VAL A 378 -9.62 27.67 0.52
CA VAL A 378 -8.17 27.75 0.25
C VAL A 378 -7.95 28.31 -1.15
N GLU A 379 -6.85 29.03 -1.32
CA GLU A 379 -6.32 29.44 -2.61
C GLU A 379 -5.11 28.58 -2.94
N ASP A 380 -5.14 28.00 -4.14
CA ASP A 380 -4.04 27.25 -4.75
C ASP A 380 -3.92 27.72 -6.21
N LYS A 381 -2.70 27.76 -6.74
CA LYS A 381 -2.38 28.35 -8.05
C LYS A 381 -2.13 27.30 -9.14
N ASP A 382 -1.83 26.07 -8.73
CA ASP A 382 -1.73 24.91 -9.61
C ASP A 382 -2.98 24.76 -10.49
N LEU A 383 -2.87 24.05 -11.61
CA LEU A 383 -3.91 24.04 -12.64
C LEU A 383 -5.27 23.54 -12.10
N ILE A 384 -6.28 24.40 -12.20
CA ILE A 384 -7.60 24.16 -11.61
C ILE A 384 -8.21 22.80 -12.04
N ASN A 385 -8.76 22.08 -11.05
CA ASN A 385 -9.31 20.72 -11.13
C ASN A 385 -8.29 19.56 -11.27
N THR A 386 -6.97 19.78 -11.38
CA THR A 386 -5.97 18.69 -11.36
C THR A 386 -5.81 18.09 -9.94
N PRO A 387 -5.15 16.92 -9.78
CA PRO A 387 -4.75 16.42 -8.47
C PRO A 387 -3.75 17.33 -7.74
N ASN A 388 -3.06 18.21 -8.47
CA ASN A 388 -2.19 19.24 -7.92
C ASN A 388 -3.07 20.28 -7.21
N TRP A 389 -4.01 20.94 -7.90
CA TRP A 389 -4.91 21.92 -7.27
C TRP A 389 -5.90 21.37 -6.21
N ARG A 390 -6.28 20.08 -6.27
CA ARG A 390 -7.32 19.52 -5.37
C ARG A 390 -6.86 19.37 -3.92
N ALA A 391 -7.62 19.98 -3.01
CA ALA A 391 -7.38 19.96 -1.57
C ALA A 391 -7.86 18.67 -0.88
N ASN A 392 -7.19 18.33 0.22
CA ASN A 392 -7.48 17.25 1.14
C ASN A 392 -7.29 17.77 2.57
N TYR A 393 -8.37 17.80 3.35
CA TYR A 393 -8.38 18.39 4.69
C TYR A 393 -8.23 17.35 5.78
N THR A 394 -7.54 17.71 6.86
CA THR A 394 -7.29 16.86 8.02
C THR A 394 -7.43 17.65 9.32
N ILE A 395 -8.04 17.06 10.34
CA ILE A 395 -8.03 17.66 11.70
C ILE A 395 -6.80 17.10 12.41
N LEU A 396 -5.89 18.00 12.81
CA LEU A 396 -4.59 17.66 13.38
C LEU A 396 -4.61 17.60 14.92
N ARG A 397 -5.46 18.41 15.57
CA ARG A 397 -5.62 18.53 17.04
C ARG A 397 -7.01 19.05 17.41
N GLY A 398 -7.47 18.78 18.64
CA GLY A 398 -8.71 19.31 19.22
C GLY A 398 -9.95 18.44 18.96
N ASN A 399 -9.76 17.22 18.45
CA ASN A 399 -10.84 16.28 18.11
C ASN A 399 -10.60 14.89 18.73
N GLU A 400 -10.00 14.86 19.91
CA GLU A 400 -9.61 13.66 20.63
C GLU A 400 -10.84 12.78 20.98
N ASN A 401 -11.99 13.41 21.19
CA ASN A 401 -13.28 12.78 21.50
C ASN A 401 -14.12 12.39 20.25
N GLY A 402 -13.62 12.65 19.03
CA GLY A 402 -14.29 12.29 17.78
C GLY A 402 -15.57 13.09 17.48
N ASN A 403 -15.69 14.31 17.99
CA ASN A 403 -16.87 15.17 17.81
C ASN A 403 -17.00 15.76 16.40
N PHE A 404 -15.88 15.98 15.71
CA PHE A 404 -15.81 16.69 14.44
C PHE A 404 -15.36 15.79 13.28
N HIS A 405 -15.78 16.15 12.07
CA HIS A 405 -15.35 15.53 10.82
C HIS A 405 -15.19 16.61 9.74
N ILE A 406 -14.27 16.43 8.80
CA ILE A 406 -14.05 17.38 7.69
C ILE A 406 -13.97 16.65 6.36
N VAL A 407 -14.56 17.24 5.31
CA VAL A 407 -14.52 16.71 3.94
C VAL A 407 -14.25 17.84 2.94
N THR A 408 -13.57 17.55 1.83
CA THR A 408 -13.47 18.49 0.70
C THR A 408 -14.76 18.48 -0.12
N ASP A 409 -15.33 19.64 -0.42
CA ASP A 409 -16.34 19.78 -1.49
C ASP A 409 -15.63 19.62 -2.86
N PRO A 410 -15.94 18.57 -3.66
CA PRO A 410 -15.23 18.32 -4.91
C PRO A 410 -15.55 19.33 -6.03
N LYS A 411 -16.43 20.31 -5.79
CA LYS A 411 -16.77 21.38 -6.74
C LYS A 411 -16.12 22.72 -6.40
N THR A 412 -16.04 23.06 -5.11
CA THR A 412 -15.50 24.36 -4.65
C THR A 412 -14.10 24.25 -4.04
N ASN A 413 -13.60 23.04 -3.83
CA ASN A 413 -12.34 22.74 -3.12
C ASN A 413 -12.34 23.13 -1.64
N GLU A 414 -13.49 23.53 -1.08
CA GLU A 414 -13.62 24.00 0.30
C GLU A 414 -13.65 22.84 1.30
N GLY A 415 -13.06 23.05 2.48
CA GLY A 415 -13.19 22.13 3.62
C GLY A 415 -14.50 22.36 4.37
N ILE A 416 -15.45 21.44 4.23
CA ILE A 416 -16.72 21.43 4.97
C ILE A 416 -16.47 20.76 6.33
N LEU A 417 -16.50 21.53 7.41
CA LEU A 417 -16.38 21.06 8.78
C LEU A 417 -17.77 20.79 9.38
N CYS A 418 -17.97 19.58 9.90
CA CYS A 418 -19.22 19.11 10.48
C CYS A 418 -19.04 18.58 11.91
N VAL A 419 -20.09 18.68 12.73
CA VAL A 419 -20.20 17.98 14.01
C VAL A 419 -20.89 16.63 13.78
N VAL A 420 -20.24 15.53 14.14
CA VAL A 420 -20.77 14.15 13.99
C VAL A 420 -21.25 13.53 15.30
N LYS A 421 -20.71 13.99 16.43
CA LYS A 421 -21.17 13.63 17.79
C LYS A 421 -21.36 14.93 18.57
N GLY A 422 -22.50 15.06 19.25
CA GLY A 422 -22.85 16.25 20.02
C GLY A 422 -21.78 16.65 21.04
N LEU A 423 -21.60 17.96 21.18
CA LEU A 423 -20.86 18.60 22.27
C LEU A 423 -21.83 18.86 23.43
N ASN A 424 -21.29 19.03 24.64
CA ASN A 424 -22.01 19.55 25.81
C ASN A 424 -21.29 20.80 26.34
N TYR A 425 -22.05 21.80 26.77
CA TYR A 425 -21.56 23.11 27.19
C TYR A 425 -20.94 23.09 28.60
N GLU A 426 -21.46 22.25 29.50
CA GLU A 426 -21.00 22.07 30.88
C GLU A 426 -19.61 21.42 30.95
N GLU A 427 -19.30 20.55 29.99
CA GLU A 427 -17.97 19.98 29.78
C GLU A 427 -17.04 20.98 29.05
N ALA A 428 -17.46 21.49 27.88
CA ALA A 428 -16.56 22.23 26.98
C ALA A 428 -17.24 23.38 26.20
N ARG A 429 -17.33 24.56 26.85
CA ARG A 429 -17.86 25.81 26.25
C ARG A 429 -17.15 26.28 24.96
N GLN A 430 -15.92 25.83 24.72
CA GLN A 430 -15.13 26.18 23.54
C GLN A 430 -14.17 25.04 23.20
N VAL A 431 -14.08 24.69 21.90
CA VAL A 431 -13.09 23.76 21.37
C VAL A 431 -12.21 24.49 20.35
N VAL A 432 -10.90 24.27 20.42
CA VAL A 432 -9.93 24.84 19.46
C VAL A 432 -9.33 23.73 18.61
N LEU A 433 -9.74 23.70 17.34
CA LEU A 433 -9.26 22.76 16.35
C LEU A 433 -8.02 23.31 15.63
N GLN A 434 -7.04 22.47 15.37
CA GLN A 434 -6.01 22.75 14.36
C GLN A 434 -6.33 21.94 13.12
N ILE A 435 -6.52 22.61 11.98
CA ILE A 435 -6.88 21.98 10.71
C ILE A 435 -5.74 22.17 9.71
N GLY A 436 -5.31 21.07 9.10
CA GLY A 436 -4.29 21.05 8.06
C GLY A 436 -4.91 20.74 6.70
N VAL A 437 -4.36 21.33 5.64
CA VAL A 437 -4.71 21.04 4.25
C VAL A 437 -3.46 20.71 3.44
N THR A 438 -3.58 19.71 2.57
CA THR A 438 -2.60 19.36 1.53
C THR A 438 -3.31 19.10 0.22
N ASN A 439 -2.55 18.90 -0.85
CA ASN A 439 -3.09 18.50 -2.14
C ASN A 439 -3.35 16.98 -2.20
N GLN A 440 -3.93 16.51 -3.31
CA GLN A 440 -4.07 15.08 -3.60
C GLN A 440 -2.79 14.51 -4.26
N ALA A 441 -2.07 15.32 -5.02
CA ALA A 441 -0.74 15.01 -5.55
C ALA A 441 0.37 15.20 -4.51
N PRO A 442 1.49 14.46 -4.58
CA PRO A 442 2.69 14.76 -3.81
C PRO A 442 3.41 16.01 -4.34
N TYR A 443 3.96 16.82 -3.44
CA TYR A 443 4.76 17.99 -3.76
C TYR A 443 6.05 17.65 -4.51
N SER A 444 6.39 18.47 -5.49
CA SER A 444 7.74 18.55 -6.05
C SER A 444 8.60 19.55 -5.28
N GLY A 445 9.90 19.65 -5.61
CA GLY A 445 10.65 20.89 -5.37
C GLY A 445 11.18 21.22 -3.97
N SER A 446 10.96 20.45 -2.90
CA SER A 446 11.68 20.72 -1.63
C SER A 446 11.96 19.50 -0.74
N GLY A 447 13.09 19.57 -0.02
CA GLY A 447 13.59 18.50 0.84
C GLY A 447 13.04 18.55 2.27
N SER A 448 12.41 17.47 2.71
CA SER A 448 12.25 17.12 4.14
C SER A 448 11.54 18.13 5.06
N SER A 449 10.55 18.88 4.55
CA SER A 449 9.52 19.47 5.40
C SER A 449 8.14 19.23 4.81
N LYS A 450 7.24 18.62 5.59
CA LYS A 450 5.82 18.56 5.25
C LYS A 450 5.20 19.91 5.60
N THR A 451 5.29 20.88 4.68
CA THR A 451 4.64 22.20 4.80
C THR A 451 3.13 22.09 4.58
N ILE A 452 2.47 21.27 5.41
CA ILE A 452 1.00 21.27 5.53
C ILE A 452 0.60 22.68 5.93
N SER A 453 -0.21 23.32 5.09
CA SER A 453 -0.84 24.60 5.41
C SER A 453 -1.81 24.36 6.57
N THR A 454 -1.73 25.14 7.67
CA THR A 454 -2.59 24.95 8.85
C THR A 454 -3.26 26.22 9.31
N THR A 455 -4.54 26.12 9.67
CA THR A 455 -5.33 27.19 10.31
C THR A 455 -5.85 26.72 11.66
N THR A 456 -6.21 27.67 12.54
CA THR A 456 -6.94 27.37 13.78
C THR A 456 -8.42 27.70 13.61
N VAL A 457 -9.28 26.80 14.09
CA VAL A 457 -10.74 27.00 14.11
C VAL A 457 -11.22 26.91 15.54
N THR A 458 -11.73 28.03 16.06
CA THR A 458 -12.36 28.09 17.37
C THR A 458 -13.86 27.84 17.21
N VAL A 459 -14.35 26.77 17.81
CA VAL A 459 -15.78 26.44 17.88
C VAL A 459 -16.29 26.84 19.25
N ASN A 460 -17.14 27.86 19.32
CA ASN A 460 -17.88 28.20 20.53
C ASN A 460 -19.12 27.31 20.65
N VAL A 461 -19.33 26.69 21.80
CA VAL A 461 -20.56 25.93 22.07
C VAL A 461 -21.60 26.88 22.66
N LYS A 462 -22.84 26.77 22.19
CA LYS A 462 -24.00 27.47 22.74
C LYS A 462 -24.83 26.53 23.60
N ASP A 463 -24.83 26.89 24.88
CA ASP A 463 -25.81 26.59 25.92
C ASP A 463 -27.24 26.41 25.36
N GLN A 464 -27.87 25.27 25.67
CA GLN A 464 -29.28 24.99 25.40
C GLN A 464 -30.03 24.36 26.59
N ASP A 465 -30.02 25.03 27.75
CA ASP A 465 -31.04 24.91 28.84
C ASP A 465 -31.81 23.57 28.83
N GLU A 466 -31.15 22.53 29.35
CA GLU A 466 -31.56 21.14 29.28
C GLU A 466 -32.66 20.79 30.31
N GLY A 467 -33.08 19.51 30.31
CA GLY A 467 -33.82 18.98 31.45
C GLY A 467 -32.87 18.62 32.61
N PRO A 468 -33.40 18.35 33.81
CA PRO A 468 -32.59 17.87 34.92
C PRO A 468 -31.90 16.55 34.54
N GLU A 469 -30.62 16.38 34.86
CA GLU A 469 -29.86 15.16 34.61
C GLU A 469 -30.09 14.13 35.74
N CYS A 470 -30.38 12.89 35.34
CA CYS A 470 -30.53 11.73 36.22
C CYS A 470 -29.23 10.92 36.24
N SER A 471 -28.15 11.51 36.78
CA SER A 471 -26.80 10.91 36.82
C SER A 471 -26.38 10.51 38.24
N PRO A 472 -25.97 9.25 38.49
CA PRO A 472 -26.14 8.08 37.63
C PRO A 472 -27.62 7.68 37.51
N GLN A 473 -27.98 7.02 36.40
CA GLN A 473 -29.35 6.54 36.13
C GLN A 473 -29.86 5.54 37.17
N MET A 474 -28.95 4.82 37.84
CA MET A 474 -29.26 3.99 39.00
C MET A 474 -28.48 4.46 40.22
N GLN A 475 -29.21 4.83 41.28
CA GLN A 475 -28.64 5.22 42.58
C GLN A 475 -29.02 4.16 43.62
N THR A 476 -28.14 3.91 44.59
CA THR A 476 -28.34 2.90 45.63
C THR A 476 -28.39 3.55 47.01
N VAL A 477 -29.35 3.13 47.84
CA VAL A 477 -29.53 3.61 49.21
C VAL A 477 -29.74 2.42 50.14
N HIS A 478 -29.10 2.46 51.32
CA HIS A 478 -29.22 1.44 52.36
C HIS A 478 -30.17 1.88 53.46
N VAL A 479 -31.05 0.99 53.91
CA VAL A 479 -32.05 1.23 54.97
C VAL A 479 -32.21 -0.05 55.80
N LYS A 480 -32.13 0.02 57.13
CA LYS A 480 -32.40 -1.17 57.98
C LYS A 480 -33.89 -1.47 58.03
N GLU A 481 -34.27 -2.74 58.07
CA GLU A 481 -35.69 -3.11 58.08
C GLU A 481 -36.47 -2.57 59.29
N ASN A 482 -35.86 -2.66 60.48
CA ASN A 482 -36.43 -2.16 61.72
C ASN A 482 -36.47 -0.60 61.83
N THR A 483 -36.22 0.13 60.74
CA THR A 483 -36.26 1.60 60.73
C THR A 483 -37.70 2.09 60.95
N ALA A 484 -37.88 2.97 61.95
CA ALA A 484 -39.18 3.44 62.38
C ALA A 484 -40.01 4.13 61.27
N LEU A 485 -41.33 3.93 61.32
CA LEU A 485 -42.30 4.56 60.42
C LEU A 485 -42.16 6.08 60.40
N GLY A 486 -42.25 6.68 59.22
CA GLY A 486 -42.13 8.13 59.02
C GLY A 486 -40.70 8.66 59.04
N THR A 487 -39.69 7.83 59.30
CA THR A 487 -38.27 8.20 59.11
C THR A 487 -38.02 8.62 57.67
N GLN A 488 -37.24 9.69 57.50
CA GLN A 488 -36.81 10.21 56.21
C GLN A 488 -35.34 9.81 55.98
N VAL A 489 -35.07 9.20 54.83
CA VAL A 489 -33.73 8.78 54.38
C VAL A 489 -33.40 9.46 53.05
N THR A 490 -32.12 9.48 52.69
CA THR A 490 -31.68 9.93 51.36
C THR A 490 -32.44 9.16 50.27
N GLY A 491 -33.03 9.87 49.31
CA GLY A 491 -33.69 9.26 48.16
C GLY A 491 -32.93 9.54 46.86
N TYR A 492 -33.67 9.67 45.76
CA TYR A 492 -33.08 9.90 44.45
C TYR A 492 -32.75 11.39 44.26
N LYS A 493 -31.57 11.70 43.71
CA LYS A 493 -31.16 13.06 43.37
C LYS A 493 -30.96 13.22 41.87
N ALA A 494 -31.56 14.26 41.31
CA ALA A 494 -31.20 14.82 40.01
C ALA A 494 -30.59 16.21 40.22
N TYR A 495 -29.93 16.73 39.20
CA TYR A 495 -29.44 18.11 39.16
C TYR A 495 -29.72 18.75 37.81
N ASP A 496 -29.98 20.05 37.83
CA ASP A 496 -30.06 20.94 36.68
C ASP A 496 -28.61 21.18 36.19
N PRO A 497 -28.23 20.83 34.94
CA PRO A 497 -26.84 20.89 34.45
C PRO A 497 -26.22 22.29 34.54
N GLU A 498 -27.01 23.31 34.23
CA GLU A 498 -26.61 24.72 34.05
C GLU A 498 -26.24 25.35 35.40
N THR A 499 -27.06 25.12 36.43
CA THR A 499 -26.82 25.58 37.80
C THR A 499 -26.06 24.59 38.66
N ARG A 500 -25.92 23.33 38.21
CA ARG A 500 -25.41 22.16 38.96
C ARG A 500 -26.08 21.97 40.31
N SER A 501 -27.39 22.21 40.35
CA SER A 501 -28.18 22.29 41.57
C SER A 501 -29.39 21.36 41.55
N SER A 502 -29.82 20.88 42.71
CA SER A 502 -31.12 20.19 42.84
C SER A 502 -32.28 21.14 43.15
N SER A 503 -32.03 22.46 43.21
CA SER A 503 -33.04 23.48 43.52
C SER A 503 -34.04 23.66 42.39
N GLY A 504 -35.34 23.72 42.71
CA GLY A 504 -36.39 23.91 41.73
C GLY A 504 -36.84 22.64 40.99
N ILE A 505 -36.14 21.51 41.20
CA ILE A 505 -36.54 20.19 40.71
C ILE A 505 -37.64 19.61 41.61
N ARG A 506 -38.68 19.05 41.00
CA ARG A 506 -39.76 18.29 41.64
C ARG A 506 -39.61 16.80 41.39
N TYR A 507 -39.85 15.99 42.42
CA TYR A 507 -39.66 14.55 42.38
C TYR A 507 -40.98 13.79 42.53
N GLN A 508 -41.14 12.71 41.76
CA GLN A 508 -42.34 11.86 41.78
C GLN A 508 -41.95 10.38 41.62
N ALA A 509 -42.45 9.51 42.51
CA ALA A 509 -42.39 8.07 42.28
C ALA A 509 -43.37 7.67 41.17
N LEU A 510 -42.88 7.01 40.11
CA LEU A 510 -43.70 6.45 39.03
C LEU A 510 -44.08 4.99 39.28
N ASN A 511 -43.17 4.22 39.90
CA ASN A 511 -43.41 2.83 40.25
C ASN A 511 -42.90 2.55 41.68
N ASP A 512 -43.83 2.35 42.61
CA ASP A 512 -43.63 1.73 43.91
C ASP A 512 -44.71 0.62 44.04
N PRO A 513 -44.41 -0.63 43.65
CA PRO A 513 -45.43 -1.66 43.45
C PRO A 513 -46.18 -2.09 44.73
N THR A 514 -45.62 -1.85 45.92
CA THR A 514 -46.29 -2.16 47.20
C THR A 514 -46.56 -0.92 48.08
N GLY A 515 -46.08 0.27 47.71
CA GLY A 515 -46.36 1.52 48.43
C GLY A 515 -45.68 1.61 49.79
N LEU A 516 -44.48 1.03 49.90
CA LEU A 516 -43.65 1.03 51.11
C LEU A 516 -43.10 2.42 51.44
N PHE A 517 -42.85 3.24 50.41
CA PHE A 517 -42.19 4.53 50.52
C PHE A 517 -43.07 5.66 49.96
N THR A 518 -42.70 6.90 50.28
CA THR A 518 -43.16 8.10 49.57
C THR A 518 -41.94 8.97 49.29
N VAL A 519 -41.75 9.37 48.03
CA VAL A 519 -40.75 10.38 47.64
C VAL A 519 -41.27 11.77 48.02
N ASP A 520 -40.45 12.57 48.69
CA ASP A 520 -40.72 13.98 48.96
C ASP A 520 -40.56 14.82 47.68
N GLU A 521 -41.58 15.61 47.35
CA GLU A 521 -41.64 16.36 46.08
C GLU A 521 -40.46 17.34 45.92
N THR A 522 -39.95 17.93 47.01
CA THR A 522 -38.98 19.04 46.95
C THR A 522 -37.53 18.64 47.16
N SER A 523 -37.29 17.51 47.82
CA SER A 523 -35.94 17.07 48.21
C SER A 523 -35.53 15.73 47.59
N GLY A 524 -36.46 15.03 46.94
CA GLY A 524 -36.24 13.68 46.41
C GLY A 524 -36.06 12.59 47.48
N SER A 525 -36.11 12.96 48.77
CA SER A 525 -35.94 12.07 49.91
C SER A 525 -36.97 10.95 49.93
N LEU A 526 -36.59 9.75 50.37
CA LEU A 526 -37.56 8.71 50.70
C LEU A 526 -38.05 8.89 52.13
N LYS A 527 -39.36 8.72 52.34
CA LYS A 527 -39.98 8.61 53.65
C LYS A 527 -40.66 7.26 53.79
N ILE A 528 -40.37 6.54 54.87
CA ILE A 528 -40.87 5.19 55.13
C ILE A 528 -42.35 5.25 55.54
N ARG A 529 -43.22 4.58 54.79
CA ARG A 529 -44.69 4.61 54.98
C ARG A 529 -45.24 3.35 55.63
N ARG A 530 -44.56 2.21 55.46
CA ARG A 530 -44.89 0.89 56.03
C ARG A 530 -43.64 0.31 56.69
N SER A 531 -43.81 -0.66 57.58
CA SER A 531 -42.68 -1.42 58.11
C SER A 531 -41.95 -2.10 56.96
N LEU A 532 -40.62 -2.11 57.04
CA LEU A 532 -39.77 -2.92 56.19
C LEU A 532 -39.51 -4.23 56.95
N ASP A 533 -39.31 -5.31 56.20
CA ASP A 533 -39.31 -6.72 56.62
C ASP A 533 -38.68 -7.44 55.44
N ARG A 534 -37.39 -7.80 55.54
CA ARG A 534 -36.53 -8.19 54.41
C ARG A 534 -36.85 -9.62 53.95
N GLU A 535 -37.38 -10.44 54.85
CA GLU A 535 -37.84 -11.82 54.66
C GLU A 535 -39.16 -11.85 53.89
N SER A 536 -39.93 -10.75 53.91
CA SER A 536 -41.13 -10.55 53.12
C SER A 536 -40.89 -10.84 51.63
N ASN A 537 -41.85 -11.55 51.02
CA ASN A 537 -41.89 -11.80 49.58
C ASN A 537 -41.99 -10.51 48.72
N THR A 538 -42.13 -9.35 49.36
CA THR A 538 -42.04 -8.02 48.75
C THR A 538 -40.63 -7.70 48.23
N PHE A 539 -39.60 -8.18 48.93
CA PHE A 539 -38.20 -7.95 48.57
C PHE A 539 -37.63 -9.15 47.82
N ARG A 540 -36.71 -8.89 46.88
CA ARG A 540 -35.96 -9.96 46.22
C ARG A 540 -34.51 -9.87 46.68
N GLN A 541 -34.14 -10.73 47.63
CA GLN A 541 -32.80 -10.74 48.25
C GLN A 541 -32.48 -9.37 48.89
N GLY A 542 -33.40 -8.84 49.70
CA GLY A 542 -33.29 -7.51 50.31
C GLY A 542 -33.41 -6.31 49.35
N LEU A 543 -33.51 -6.54 48.03
CA LEU A 543 -33.58 -5.45 47.05
C LEU A 543 -35.01 -5.00 46.75
N TYR A 544 -35.20 -3.68 46.67
CA TYR A 544 -36.41 -3.01 46.21
C TYR A 544 -36.05 -1.91 45.19
N ASN A 545 -36.74 -1.86 44.05
CA ASN A 545 -36.47 -0.87 43.00
C ASN A 545 -37.65 0.09 42.86
N ILE A 546 -37.40 1.39 43.01
CA ILE A 546 -38.36 2.48 42.83
C ILE A 546 -37.95 3.26 41.58
N THR A 547 -38.87 3.51 40.63
CA THR A 547 -38.57 4.47 39.55
C THR A 547 -39.02 5.87 39.94
N VAL A 548 -38.09 6.83 39.89
CA VAL A 548 -38.32 8.22 40.27
C VAL A 548 -38.17 9.10 39.04
N ARG A 549 -39.17 9.95 38.80
CA ARG A 549 -39.13 11.03 37.82
C ARG A 549 -38.70 12.31 38.53
N ALA A 550 -37.75 13.01 37.94
CA ALA A 550 -37.37 14.36 38.33
C ALA A 550 -37.81 15.34 37.23
N ALA A 551 -38.37 16.48 37.60
CA ALA A 551 -38.96 17.46 36.70
C ALA A 551 -38.53 18.88 37.07
N ASP A 552 -38.12 19.69 36.10
CA ASP A 552 -37.85 21.12 36.34
C ASP A 552 -39.14 21.98 36.28
N ASN A 553 -38.98 23.30 36.38
CA ASN A 553 -40.08 24.26 36.23
C ASN A 553 -40.49 24.52 34.76
N GLY A 554 -39.68 24.09 33.79
CA GLY A 554 -40.02 24.11 32.36
C GLY A 554 -40.89 22.93 31.90
N GLY A 555 -40.96 21.87 32.72
CA GLY A 555 -41.67 20.62 32.42
C GLY A 555 -40.81 19.57 31.71
N ARG A 556 -39.49 19.80 31.59
CA ARG A 556 -38.53 18.80 31.10
C ARG A 556 -38.22 17.84 32.24
N THR A 557 -38.15 16.53 31.95
CA THR A 557 -38.08 15.52 33.01
C THR A 557 -37.17 14.34 32.67
N CYS A 558 -36.27 13.98 33.58
CA CYS A 558 -35.54 12.72 33.53
C CYS A 558 -36.21 11.64 34.41
N THR A 559 -35.80 10.39 34.22
CA THR A 559 -36.25 9.25 35.04
C THR A 559 -35.04 8.41 35.45
N GLY A 560 -34.95 8.10 36.74
CA GLY A 560 -33.91 7.24 37.31
C GLY A 560 -34.50 6.09 38.12
N THR A 561 -33.67 5.09 38.43
CA THR A 561 -34.04 3.98 39.32
C THR A 561 -33.30 4.14 40.64
N LEU A 562 -34.05 4.18 41.74
CA LEU A 562 -33.52 4.13 43.08
C LEU A 562 -33.61 2.68 43.59
N ARG A 563 -32.45 2.03 43.75
CA ARG A 563 -32.33 0.73 44.37
C ARG A 563 -32.21 0.91 45.88
N VAL A 564 -33.27 0.59 46.61
CA VAL A 564 -33.21 0.47 48.06
C VAL A 564 -32.70 -0.94 48.39
N VAL A 565 -31.59 -0.99 49.11
CA VAL A 565 -31.09 -2.19 49.77
C VAL A 565 -31.64 -2.15 51.20
N VAL A 566 -32.37 -3.20 51.58
CA VAL A 566 -32.79 -3.40 52.96
C VAL A 566 -31.70 -4.19 53.69
N ASP A 567 -31.03 -3.52 54.63
CA ASP A 567 -29.97 -4.08 55.44
C ASP A 567 -30.57 -4.97 56.56
N ASP A 568 -30.07 -6.21 56.62
CA ASP A 568 -30.50 -7.28 57.52
C ASP A 568 -30.28 -6.98 59.02
N VAL A 569 -31.25 -7.35 59.84
CA VAL A 569 -31.24 -7.26 61.29
C VAL A 569 -31.74 -8.56 61.90
N ASN A 570 -30.96 -9.16 62.79
CA ASN A 570 -31.34 -10.34 63.56
C ASN A 570 -32.66 -10.13 64.33
N ASP A 571 -33.75 -10.70 63.82
CA ASP A 571 -35.06 -10.72 64.48
C ASP A 571 -35.81 -12.04 64.36
N ASN A 572 -35.37 -12.96 63.49
CA ASN A 572 -35.84 -14.34 63.44
C ASN A 572 -34.86 -15.30 64.13
N GLY A 573 -35.38 -16.23 64.93
CA GLY A 573 -34.58 -17.26 65.59
C GLY A 573 -34.63 -18.61 64.85
N PRO A 574 -33.51 -19.34 64.71
CA PRO A 574 -33.37 -20.45 63.78
C PRO A 574 -34.37 -21.59 64.02
N SER A 575 -35.05 -22.01 62.96
CA SER A 575 -36.16 -22.96 62.99
C SER A 575 -35.77 -24.32 62.42
N ILE A 576 -36.48 -25.38 62.83
CA ILE A 576 -36.32 -26.72 62.21
C ILE A 576 -37.53 -26.95 61.28
N PRO A 577 -37.40 -26.80 59.95
CA PRO A 577 -38.54 -26.95 59.03
C PRO A 577 -39.06 -28.39 58.95
N THR A 578 -38.18 -29.38 59.10
CA THR A 578 -38.54 -30.80 59.06
C THR A 578 -38.55 -31.37 60.48
N THR A 579 -39.62 -31.09 61.23
CA THR A 579 -39.78 -31.56 62.62
C THR A 579 -40.12 -33.05 62.76
N LYS A 580 -40.47 -33.75 61.66
CA LYS A 580 -40.77 -35.18 61.67
C LYS A 580 -39.60 -35.99 61.14
N VAL A 581 -39.12 -36.93 61.95
CA VAL A 581 -37.93 -37.73 61.69
C VAL A 581 -38.26 -39.20 61.93
N ILE A 582 -37.84 -40.09 61.02
CA ILE A 582 -38.08 -41.53 61.14
C ILE A 582 -36.73 -42.23 61.29
N ILE A 583 -36.62 -43.11 62.27
CA ILE A 583 -35.41 -43.91 62.52
C ILE A 583 -35.80 -45.39 62.47
N CYS A 584 -35.41 -46.06 61.38
CA CYS A 584 -35.53 -47.52 61.27
C CYS A 584 -34.48 -48.19 62.16
N LYS A 585 -34.87 -48.59 63.38
CA LYS A 585 -33.96 -48.99 64.47
C LYS A 585 -32.99 -50.12 64.09
N THR A 586 -33.38 -50.98 63.14
CA THR A 586 -32.58 -52.12 62.64
C THR A 586 -31.54 -51.74 61.58
N GLN A 587 -31.63 -50.55 60.97
CA GLN A 587 -30.72 -50.05 59.92
C GLN A 587 -30.05 -48.71 60.26
N MET A 588 -30.63 -47.93 61.19
CA MET A 588 -30.26 -46.54 61.47
C MET A 588 -30.12 -46.33 62.99
N GLY A 589 -28.91 -46.01 63.46
CA GLY A 589 -28.67 -45.60 64.85
C GLY A 589 -28.92 -44.10 65.13
N SER A 590 -29.25 -43.33 64.08
CA SER A 590 -29.37 -41.88 64.13
C SER A 590 -30.06 -41.33 62.88
N ALA A 591 -30.59 -40.11 62.97
CA ALA A 591 -31.03 -39.31 61.84
C ALA A 591 -30.45 -37.89 61.89
N GLU A 592 -30.63 -37.14 60.81
CA GLU A 592 -30.14 -35.78 60.64
C GLU A 592 -31.28 -34.76 60.79
N ILE A 593 -30.99 -33.65 61.45
CA ILE A 593 -31.88 -32.50 61.64
C ILE A 593 -31.13 -31.28 61.13
N VAL A 594 -31.71 -30.60 60.15
CA VAL A 594 -31.22 -29.32 59.62
C VAL A 594 -32.06 -28.20 60.19
N ALA A 595 -31.43 -27.11 60.62
CA ALA A 595 -32.11 -25.86 60.94
C ALA A 595 -31.93 -24.84 59.81
N VAL A 596 -32.85 -23.90 59.71
CA VAL A 596 -32.86 -22.80 58.73
C VAL A 596 -33.22 -21.52 59.46
N ASP A 597 -32.43 -20.48 59.20
CA ASP A 597 -32.69 -19.11 59.59
C ASP A 597 -33.22 -18.33 58.37
N PRO A 598 -34.23 -17.45 58.51
CA PRO A 598 -34.59 -16.49 57.47
C PRO A 598 -33.52 -15.42 57.22
N ASP A 599 -32.87 -14.96 58.30
CA ASP A 599 -31.93 -13.85 58.35
C ASP A 599 -30.62 -14.16 57.60
N GLU A 600 -29.80 -13.15 57.31
CA GLU A 600 -28.56 -13.35 56.55
C GLU A 600 -27.56 -14.28 57.26
N PRO A 601 -26.65 -14.95 56.51
CA PRO A 601 -25.58 -15.79 57.06
C PRO A 601 -24.58 -15.07 58.00
N ILE A 602 -24.73 -13.76 58.23
CA ILE A 602 -24.01 -13.00 59.26
C ILE A 602 -24.69 -13.17 60.63
N ASN A 603 -26.02 -13.20 60.65
CA ASN A 603 -26.86 -13.22 61.84
C ASN A 603 -27.26 -14.67 62.22
N GLY A 604 -27.56 -15.53 61.24
CA GLY A 604 -27.95 -16.93 61.45
C GLY A 604 -26.81 -17.90 61.84
N PRO A 605 -26.38 -18.84 60.97
CA PRO A 605 -25.42 -19.90 61.34
C PRO A 605 -24.03 -19.35 61.71
N PRO A 606 -23.18 -20.08 62.48
CA PRO A 606 -23.29 -21.48 62.83
C PRO A 606 -24.23 -21.76 64.02
N PHE A 607 -25.13 -22.72 63.87
CA PHE A 607 -26.12 -22.99 64.90
C PHE A 607 -25.56 -23.82 66.08
N GLU A 608 -25.99 -23.46 67.30
CA GLU A 608 -25.81 -24.25 68.51
C GLU A 608 -27.10 -25.03 68.83
N PHE A 609 -27.04 -26.35 68.74
CA PHE A 609 -28.17 -27.25 69.01
C PHE A 609 -28.11 -27.84 70.42
N THR A 610 -29.13 -27.59 71.24
CA THR A 610 -29.21 -28.05 72.64
C THR A 610 -30.50 -28.82 72.93
N LEU A 611 -30.43 -29.70 73.93
CA LEU A 611 -31.60 -30.33 74.56
C LEU A 611 -31.80 -29.68 75.93
N PRO A 612 -33.05 -29.44 76.40
CA PRO A 612 -33.29 -28.83 77.69
C PRO A 612 -32.75 -29.73 78.83
N SER A 613 -31.93 -29.15 79.70
CA SER A 613 -31.15 -29.88 80.71
C SER A 613 -31.95 -30.62 81.77
N ASN A 614 -33.28 -30.46 81.81
CA ASN A 614 -34.15 -31.17 82.74
C ASN A 614 -35.59 -31.27 82.21
N ASN A 615 -36.06 -32.50 81.96
CA ASN A 615 -37.50 -32.84 81.98
C ASN A 615 -37.68 -34.37 81.97
N GLU A 616 -38.31 -34.90 83.01
CA GLU A 616 -38.41 -36.35 83.28
C GLU A 616 -39.26 -37.14 82.27
N ARG A 617 -39.91 -36.45 81.32
CA ARG A 617 -40.84 -37.03 80.33
C ARG A 617 -40.18 -37.49 79.03
N VAL A 618 -38.93 -37.12 78.76
CA VAL A 618 -38.21 -37.46 77.49
C VAL A 618 -36.96 -38.29 77.77
N GLY A 619 -36.99 -39.13 78.81
CA GLY A 619 -35.94 -40.11 79.14
C GLY A 619 -34.55 -39.49 79.29
N GLY A 620 -34.23 -38.95 80.47
CA GLY A 620 -32.96 -38.25 80.72
C GLY A 620 -31.73 -39.08 80.31
N GLY A 621 -31.09 -38.71 79.18
CA GLY A 621 -29.94 -39.40 78.60
C GLY A 621 -30.24 -40.38 77.46
N THR A 622 -31.50 -40.66 77.13
CA THR A 622 -31.93 -41.50 75.99
C THR A 622 -31.58 -40.87 74.64
N TRP A 623 -31.49 -39.54 74.55
CA TRP A 623 -31.24 -38.83 73.30
C TRP A 623 -29.93 -38.03 73.35
N ARG A 624 -29.20 -38.03 72.23
CA ARG A 624 -27.96 -37.28 72.04
C ARG A 624 -27.99 -36.55 70.71
N LEU A 625 -27.73 -35.24 70.77
CA LEU A 625 -27.33 -34.45 69.61
C LEU A 625 -25.81 -34.49 69.43
N SER A 626 -25.35 -34.52 68.19
CA SER A 626 -23.94 -34.30 67.83
C SER A 626 -23.87 -33.52 66.52
N LYS A 627 -23.26 -32.33 66.57
CA LYS A 627 -23.09 -31.43 65.42
C LYS A 627 -22.47 -32.16 64.23
N ILE A 628 -23.04 -31.98 63.03
CA ILE A 628 -22.51 -32.53 61.77
C ILE A 628 -21.70 -31.45 61.07
N ASN A 629 -22.32 -30.28 60.89
CA ASN A 629 -21.77 -29.08 60.27
C ASN A 629 -22.45 -27.85 60.92
N ASP A 630 -22.31 -26.67 60.34
CA ASP A 630 -22.82 -25.42 60.92
C ASP A 630 -24.33 -25.19 60.77
N THR A 631 -25.05 -26.00 59.97
CA THR A 631 -26.51 -25.91 59.81
C THR A 631 -27.26 -27.16 60.29
N ALA A 632 -26.57 -28.26 60.58
CA ALA A 632 -27.18 -29.56 60.85
C ALA A 632 -26.56 -30.31 62.05
N THR A 633 -27.43 -31.03 62.77
CA THR A 633 -27.07 -31.89 63.89
C THR A 633 -27.63 -33.30 63.72
N ARG A 634 -26.91 -34.28 64.25
CA ARG A 634 -27.33 -35.68 64.24
C ARG A 634 -28.03 -36.01 65.55
N ILE A 635 -29.30 -36.40 65.47
CA ILE A 635 -30.02 -36.96 66.61
C ILE A 635 -29.80 -38.47 66.66
N SER A 636 -29.39 -38.97 67.82
CA SER A 636 -29.07 -40.37 68.05
C SER A 636 -29.68 -40.85 69.37
N PHE A 637 -30.13 -42.10 69.40
CA PHE A 637 -30.66 -42.71 70.61
C PHE A 637 -29.57 -43.43 71.40
N ARG A 638 -29.82 -43.64 72.70
CA ARG A 638 -28.99 -44.38 73.65
C ARG A 638 -29.87 -45.31 74.49
N ASN A 639 -29.25 -46.35 75.05
CA ASN A 639 -29.89 -47.27 76.01
C ASN A 639 -31.11 -48.03 75.44
N ASP A 640 -31.10 -48.25 74.12
CA ASP A 640 -32.08 -49.05 73.36
C ASP A 640 -33.57 -48.77 73.66
N PRO A 641 -34.10 -47.58 73.32
CA PRO A 641 -35.50 -47.25 73.54
C PRO A 641 -36.45 -48.18 72.78
N ALA A 642 -37.69 -48.26 73.26
CA ALA A 642 -38.76 -49.00 72.61
C ALA A 642 -39.15 -48.38 71.25
N PHE A 643 -39.85 -49.16 70.43
CA PHE A 643 -40.47 -48.65 69.21
C PHE A 643 -41.65 -47.72 69.55
N GLY A 644 -41.78 -46.62 68.82
CA GLY A 644 -42.82 -45.61 69.02
C GLY A 644 -42.36 -44.18 68.75
N ILE A 645 -43.30 -43.24 68.87
CA ILE A 645 -43.10 -41.81 68.61
C ILE A 645 -42.61 -41.10 69.88
N TYR A 646 -41.52 -40.36 69.77
CA TYR A 646 -40.93 -39.54 70.83
C TYR A 646 -40.96 -38.06 70.45
N GLU A 647 -41.49 -37.21 71.31
CA GLU A 647 -41.48 -35.75 71.14
C GLU A 647 -40.29 -35.14 71.89
N ILE A 648 -39.35 -34.57 71.15
CA ILE A 648 -38.06 -34.11 71.66
C ILE A 648 -37.95 -32.60 71.44
N PRO A 649 -38.08 -31.76 72.48
CA PRO A 649 -37.79 -30.34 72.35
C PRO A 649 -36.30 -30.13 72.07
N VAL A 650 -35.98 -29.61 70.88
CA VAL A 650 -34.64 -29.19 70.48
C VAL A 650 -34.63 -27.67 70.44
N SER A 651 -33.75 -27.06 71.23
CA SER A 651 -33.50 -25.61 71.17
C SER A 651 -32.34 -25.36 70.23
N VAL A 652 -32.55 -24.52 69.22
CA VAL A 652 -31.53 -24.08 68.26
C VAL A 652 -31.25 -22.62 68.54
N ARG A 653 -29.97 -22.26 68.65
CA ARG A 653 -29.48 -20.90 68.76
C ARG A 653 -28.65 -20.54 67.51
N ASP A 654 -28.72 -19.29 67.11
CA ASP A 654 -27.92 -18.66 66.05
C ASP A 654 -26.47 -18.33 66.50
N ARG A 655 -25.82 -17.44 65.76
CA ARG A 655 -24.50 -16.88 66.09
C ARG A 655 -24.54 -15.79 67.18
N LEU A 656 -25.64 -15.05 67.32
CA LEU A 656 -25.72 -13.82 68.11
C LEU A 656 -26.39 -13.96 69.48
N GLY A 657 -27.09 -15.06 69.72
CA GLY A 657 -27.73 -15.44 70.98
C GLY A 657 -29.23 -15.77 70.88
N LEU A 658 -29.91 -15.44 69.77
CA LEU A 658 -31.34 -15.67 69.60
C LEU A 658 -31.61 -17.18 69.42
N SER A 659 -32.65 -17.71 70.08
CA SER A 659 -32.87 -19.16 70.11
C SER A 659 -34.34 -19.56 70.12
N THR A 660 -34.71 -20.45 69.20
CA THR A 660 -36.06 -20.99 69.04
C THR A 660 -36.07 -22.47 69.44
N THR A 661 -37.11 -22.90 70.18
CA THR A 661 -37.29 -24.32 70.54
C THR A 661 -38.34 -24.98 69.65
N SER A 662 -37.92 -25.95 68.85
CA SER A 662 -38.80 -26.76 68.00
C SER A 662 -38.98 -28.16 68.60
N VAL A 663 -40.21 -28.69 68.62
CA VAL A 663 -40.47 -30.07 69.04
C VAL A 663 -40.27 -31.00 67.86
N VAL A 664 -39.24 -31.83 67.92
CA VAL A 664 -38.91 -32.83 66.89
C VAL A 664 -39.58 -34.16 67.27
N SER A 665 -40.46 -34.64 66.39
CA SER A 665 -41.17 -35.91 66.52
C SER A 665 -40.36 -37.01 65.84
N VAL A 666 -39.79 -37.92 66.63
CA VAL A 666 -38.99 -39.05 66.16
C VAL A 666 -39.80 -40.35 66.26
N ASP A 667 -40.18 -40.96 65.13
CA ASP A 667 -40.79 -42.29 65.11
C ASP A 667 -39.70 -43.37 64.99
N LEU A 668 -39.54 -44.16 66.05
CA LEU A 668 -38.66 -45.32 66.10
C LEU A 668 -39.43 -46.55 65.63
N CYS A 669 -39.14 -46.98 64.40
CA CYS A 669 -39.84 -48.07 63.73
C CYS A 669 -38.92 -49.29 63.48
N ASP A 670 -39.55 -50.46 63.34
CA ASP A 670 -38.94 -51.62 62.73
C ASP A 670 -39.26 -51.58 61.22
N CYS A 671 -38.27 -51.18 60.42
CA CYS A 671 -38.38 -50.99 58.97
C CYS A 671 -37.02 -51.17 58.29
N VAL A 672 -37.01 -51.40 56.98
CA VAL A 672 -35.77 -51.42 56.19
C VAL A 672 -35.53 -50.06 55.53
N VAL A 673 -36.60 -49.40 55.08
CA VAL A 673 -36.57 -48.00 54.63
C VAL A 673 -37.59 -47.11 55.38
N PRO A 674 -37.31 -45.81 55.61
CA PRO A 674 -38.18 -44.94 56.41
C PRO A 674 -39.65 -44.87 55.96
N SER A 675 -39.93 -45.07 54.67
CA SER A 675 -41.28 -45.09 54.11
C SER A 675 -42.14 -46.31 54.48
N GLU A 676 -41.55 -47.34 55.09
CA GLU A 676 -42.28 -48.54 55.57
C GLU A 676 -42.82 -48.39 57.00
N CYS A 677 -42.40 -47.35 57.73
CA CYS A 677 -42.79 -47.12 59.11
C CYS A 677 -44.32 -46.93 59.25
N ARG A 678 -44.97 -47.84 59.97
CA ARG A 678 -46.41 -47.81 60.26
C ARG A 678 -46.66 -47.80 61.75
N SER A 679 -46.91 -46.62 62.31
CA SER A 679 -47.17 -46.40 63.74
C SER A 679 -48.40 -47.20 64.19
N ARG A 680 -48.19 -48.29 64.97
CA ARG A 680 -49.27 -49.16 65.46
C ARG A 680 -49.93 -48.59 66.72
N THR A 681 -51.14 -48.07 66.60
CA THR A 681 -51.97 -47.67 67.75
C THR A 681 -52.98 -48.75 68.15
N SER A 682 -53.08 -49.02 69.46
CA SER A 682 -54.08 -49.86 70.17
C SER A 682 -53.75 -51.36 70.37
N PRO A 683 -54.22 -51.98 71.49
CA PRO A 683 -53.70 -53.27 71.98
C PRO A 683 -54.56 -54.51 71.65
N ILE A 684 -54.05 -55.68 72.05
CA ILE A 684 -54.57 -57.03 71.74
C ILE A 684 -55.90 -57.35 72.45
N ARG A 685 -56.92 -57.70 71.66
CA ARG A 685 -57.92 -58.75 71.97
C ARG A 685 -58.20 -59.55 70.68
N GLY A 686 -58.54 -60.83 70.80
CA GLY A 686 -58.69 -61.75 69.67
C GLY A 686 -60.11 -62.25 69.45
N ALA A 687 -60.21 -63.28 68.59
CA ALA A 687 -61.40 -64.01 68.16
C ALA A 687 -62.37 -63.27 67.21
N ASN A 688 -62.27 -63.65 65.94
CA ASN A 688 -63.35 -63.87 64.96
C ASN A 688 -64.58 -62.94 64.99
N ASP A 689 -64.57 -61.92 64.14
CA ASP A 689 -65.72 -61.63 63.27
C ASP A 689 -65.27 -60.97 61.95
N VAL A 690 -65.99 -61.22 60.85
CA VAL A 690 -65.71 -60.66 59.52
C VAL A 690 -66.89 -59.81 59.07
N THR A 691 -66.82 -58.50 59.31
CA THR A 691 -67.86 -57.56 58.93
C THR A 691 -67.43 -56.70 57.74
N LEU A 692 -68.14 -56.81 56.62
CA LEU A 692 -67.85 -56.06 55.41
C LEU A 692 -68.24 -54.59 55.57
N GLY A 693 -67.28 -53.67 55.46
CA GLY A 693 -67.51 -52.24 55.69
C GLY A 693 -68.52 -51.62 54.71
N LYS A 694 -69.42 -50.76 55.22
CA LYS A 694 -70.51 -50.13 54.43
C LYS A 694 -70.02 -49.39 53.17
N TRP A 695 -68.78 -48.87 53.18
CA TRP A 695 -68.15 -48.22 52.02
C TRP A 695 -67.85 -49.18 50.87
N ALA A 696 -67.56 -50.47 51.14
CA ALA A 696 -67.37 -51.48 50.08
C ALA A 696 -68.69 -51.79 49.36
N ILE A 697 -69.80 -51.84 50.11
CA ILE A 697 -71.15 -52.01 49.56
C ILE A 697 -71.54 -50.80 48.69
N LEU A 698 -71.26 -49.58 49.17
CA LEU A 698 -71.45 -48.36 48.39
C LEU A 698 -70.62 -48.34 47.10
N ALA A 699 -69.35 -48.75 47.14
CA ALA A 699 -68.49 -48.82 45.96
C ALA A 699 -69.01 -49.82 44.92
N MET A 700 -69.47 -51.00 45.35
CA MET A 700 -70.07 -52.02 44.47
C MET A 700 -71.35 -51.52 43.81
N ILE A 701 -72.22 -50.82 44.55
CA ILE A 701 -73.45 -50.22 44.02
C ILE A 701 -73.14 -49.09 43.02
N LEU A 702 -72.17 -48.22 43.34
CA LEU A 702 -71.77 -47.13 42.45
C LEU A 702 -71.17 -47.65 41.13
N GLY A 703 -70.35 -48.70 41.20
CA GLY A 703 -69.79 -49.37 40.03
C GLY A 703 -70.87 -50.01 39.13
N ALA A 704 -71.86 -50.68 39.71
CA ALA A 704 -72.99 -51.26 38.98
C ALA A 704 -73.88 -50.18 38.31
N ALA A 705 -74.13 -49.06 38.99
CA ALA A 705 -74.87 -47.94 38.42
C ALA A 705 -74.12 -47.30 37.24
N LEU A 706 -72.81 -47.04 37.38
CA LEU A 706 -72.00 -46.40 36.36
C LEU A 706 -71.86 -47.27 35.10
N LEU A 707 -71.70 -48.59 35.27
CA LEU A 707 -71.67 -49.56 34.17
C LEU A 707 -73.04 -49.68 33.45
N SER A 708 -74.15 -49.50 34.18
CA SER A 708 -75.50 -49.43 33.60
C SER A 708 -75.71 -48.16 32.75
N CYS A 709 -75.19 -47.01 33.18
CA CYS A 709 -75.26 -45.75 32.42
C CYS A 709 -74.49 -45.83 31.08
N ILE A 710 -73.33 -46.48 31.06
CA ILE A 710 -72.52 -46.67 29.84
C ILE A 710 -73.22 -47.60 28.84
N LEU A 711 -73.97 -48.60 29.31
CA LEU A 711 -74.82 -49.42 28.45
C LEU A 711 -76.01 -48.64 27.85
N PHE A 712 -76.55 -47.66 28.58
CA PHE A 712 -77.69 -46.87 28.11
C PHE A 712 -77.32 -45.86 27.00
N THR A 713 -76.11 -45.29 27.03
CA THR A 713 -75.63 -44.35 26.00
C THR A 713 -75.22 -45.02 24.68
N LEU A 714 -75.02 -46.34 24.67
CA LEU A 714 -74.65 -47.11 23.47
C LEU A 714 -75.85 -47.57 22.62
N VAL A 715 -77.08 -47.43 23.10
CA VAL A 715 -78.29 -48.01 22.46
C VAL A 715 -79.18 -46.96 21.77
N CYS A 716 -79.03 -45.66 22.10
CA CYS A 716 -79.96 -44.62 21.65
C CYS A 716 -79.30 -43.47 20.85
N GLY A 717 -79.62 -43.41 19.55
CA GLY A 717 -79.82 -42.13 18.86
C GLY A 717 -78.60 -41.44 18.24
N THR A 718 -78.30 -41.81 17.00
CA THR A 718 -77.51 -40.99 16.05
C THR A 718 -78.08 -39.58 15.83
N SER A 719 -77.24 -38.54 15.76
CA SER A 719 -77.29 -37.49 14.70
C SER A 719 -76.31 -36.33 14.93
N GLY A 720 -75.86 -35.70 13.83
CA GLY A 720 -75.39 -34.30 13.80
C GLY A 720 -73.90 -34.08 14.06
N SER A 721 -73.18 -33.62 13.04
CA SER A 721 -71.81 -33.10 13.18
C SER A 721 -71.73 -31.62 12.77
N SER A 722 -70.76 -30.90 13.34
CA SER A 722 -70.11 -29.77 12.68
C SER A 722 -68.69 -29.61 13.23
N GLN A 723 -67.83 -28.90 12.50
CA GLN A 723 -66.39 -28.85 12.75
C GLN A 723 -65.90 -27.50 13.27
N THR A 724 -64.88 -27.51 14.13
CA THR A 724 -63.68 -26.66 13.99
C THR A 724 -62.46 -27.40 14.57
N LYS A 725 -61.27 -27.17 13.99
CA LYS A 725 -59.95 -27.61 14.52
C LYS A 725 -59.48 -26.54 15.53
N LYS A 726 -58.76 -26.82 16.63
CA LYS A 726 -57.38 -27.38 16.78
C LYS A 726 -56.34 -26.60 15.93
N THR A 727 -55.14 -26.25 16.43
CA THR A 727 -54.35 -26.87 17.53
C THR A 727 -53.31 -25.87 18.11
N PHE A 728 -53.24 -25.72 19.45
CA PHE A 728 -52.07 -25.59 20.37
C PHE A 728 -50.85 -24.66 20.03
N PRO A 729 -50.15 -24.13 21.05
CA PRO A 729 -49.12 -24.89 21.78
C PRO A 729 -49.43 -25.12 23.27
N ASP A 730 -48.71 -26.06 23.90
CA ASP A 730 -48.72 -26.34 25.34
C ASP A 730 -47.36 -26.01 25.99
N ASP A 731 -47.44 -25.76 27.30
CA ASP A 731 -46.36 -25.64 28.28
C ASP A 731 -45.50 -26.94 28.41
N LEU A 732 -44.18 -26.93 28.69
CA LEU A 732 -43.37 -26.42 29.81
C LEU A 732 -43.12 -27.48 30.92
N ALA A 733 -41.86 -27.91 31.03
CA ALA A 733 -41.24 -28.55 32.21
C ALA A 733 -39.77 -28.08 32.27
N GLN A 734 -39.29 -27.41 33.32
CA GLN A 734 -38.78 -27.96 34.60
C GLN A 734 -37.51 -28.82 34.42
N GLN A 735 -36.41 -28.63 35.18
CA GLN A 735 -36.18 -27.93 36.47
C GLN A 735 -34.67 -27.61 36.71
N ASN A 736 -34.38 -26.58 37.53
CA ASN A 736 -33.25 -26.37 38.50
C ASN A 736 -31.76 -26.57 38.05
N LEU A 737 -30.70 -25.90 38.56
CA LEU A 737 -30.37 -25.36 39.90
C LEU A 737 -29.44 -24.11 39.88
N ILE A 738 -29.62 -23.21 40.87
CA ILE A 738 -28.68 -22.64 41.87
C ILE A 738 -27.14 -22.64 41.51
N VAL A 739 -26.31 -21.56 41.45
CA VAL A 739 -26.24 -20.15 41.98
C VAL A 739 -25.60 -19.99 43.39
N SER A 740 -24.61 -19.13 43.72
CA SER A 740 -23.50 -18.46 42.98
C SER A 740 -22.58 -17.66 43.96
N ASN A 741 -21.26 -17.54 43.72
CA ASN A 741 -20.38 -16.48 44.27
C ASN A 741 -19.35 -16.04 43.18
N THR A 742 -19.35 -14.79 42.70
CA THR A 742 -18.64 -13.57 43.20
C THR A 742 -17.10 -13.71 43.27
N GLU A 743 -16.28 -12.75 42.83
CA GLU A 743 -16.53 -11.35 42.40
C GLU A 743 -15.56 -10.89 41.27
N ALA A 744 -15.71 -9.66 40.78
CA ALA A 744 -14.93 -9.06 39.67
C ALA A 744 -13.77 -8.14 40.24
N PRO A 745 -13.14 -7.12 39.56
CA PRO A 745 -13.57 -6.30 38.41
C PRO A 745 -12.54 -6.07 37.26
N GLY A 746 -13.03 -5.57 36.13
CA GLY A 746 -12.28 -4.77 35.13
C GLY A 746 -11.39 -5.54 34.11
N ASP A 747 -11.17 -5.03 32.89
CA ASP A 747 -11.89 -3.94 32.21
C ASP A 747 -11.67 -3.94 30.67
N ASP A 748 -12.47 -3.13 29.98
CA ASP A 748 -12.24 -2.48 28.67
C ASP A 748 -12.33 -3.25 27.31
N ARG A 749 -13.12 -2.64 26.39
CA ARG A 749 -13.16 -2.72 24.90
C ARG A 749 -13.69 -3.98 24.17
N VAL A 750 -14.79 -4.00 23.41
CA VAL A 750 -15.46 -3.04 22.46
C VAL A 750 -14.66 -2.84 21.15
N TYR A 751 -15.17 -3.13 19.92
CA TYR A 751 -16.48 -3.65 19.46
C TYR A 751 -16.39 -4.42 18.12
N CYS A 752 -17.55 -4.79 17.56
CA CYS A 752 -17.81 -5.61 16.36
C CYS A 752 -17.19 -5.16 15.03
N THR A 753 -17.14 -6.09 14.07
CA THR A 753 -17.53 -5.84 12.68
C THR A 753 -18.66 -6.77 12.26
N ASN A 754 -19.71 -6.23 11.62
CA ASN A 754 -20.71 -7.02 10.90
C ASN A 754 -20.20 -7.28 9.48
N GLY A 755 -20.45 -8.47 8.93
CA GLY A 755 -20.10 -8.80 7.56
C GLY A 755 -21.21 -8.53 6.55
N LEU A 756 -20.92 -8.76 5.26
CA LEU A 756 -21.90 -9.31 4.33
C LEU A 756 -21.21 -10.14 3.22
N THR A 757 -22.00 -10.81 2.41
CA THR A 757 -21.59 -11.85 1.45
C THR A 757 -21.08 -11.33 0.11
N THR A 758 -20.12 -12.04 -0.48
CA THR A 758 -20.16 -12.40 -1.91
C THR A 758 -19.67 -13.84 -2.11
N GLN A 759 -20.22 -14.53 -3.11
CA GLN A 759 -19.78 -15.85 -3.53
C GLN A 759 -18.67 -15.72 -4.58
N ASN A 760 -17.71 -16.64 -4.59
CA ASN A 760 -17.44 -17.41 -5.81
C ASN A 760 -16.69 -18.72 -5.53
N VAL A 761 -16.83 -19.67 -6.46
CA VAL A 761 -16.35 -21.05 -6.31
C VAL A 761 -14.85 -21.17 -6.57
N SER A 762 -14.15 -21.92 -5.73
CA SER A 762 -12.77 -22.35 -5.97
C SER A 762 -12.73 -23.78 -6.56
N THR A 763 -11.95 -23.96 -7.62
CA THR A 763 -11.40 -25.25 -8.04
C THR A 763 -9.90 -25.21 -7.85
N GLY A 764 -9.33 -26.17 -7.13
CA GLY A 764 -8.00 -26.02 -6.55
C GLY A 764 -6.86 -26.74 -7.30
N CYS A 765 -5.64 -26.41 -6.85
CA CYS A 765 -4.48 -27.30 -6.75
C CYS A 765 -3.81 -27.73 -8.09
N THR A 766 -2.50 -28.05 -8.17
CA THR A 766 -1.56 -28.50 -7.12
C THR A 766 -0.08 -28.36 -7.57
N LEU A 767 0.90 -28.37 -6.64
CA LEU A 767 2.36 -28.67 -6.83
C LEU A 767 3.21 -27.57 -7.55
N ILE A 768 4.55 -27.40 -7.38
CA ILE A 768 5.57 -27.94 -6.43
C ILE A 768 6.85 -27.04 -6.39
N SER A 769 7.65 -27.16 -5.30
CA SER A 769 9.08 -26.71 -5.16
C SER A 769 9.37 -25.19 -5.17
N GLY A 770 10.31 -24.66 -4.37
CA GLY A 770 11.20 -25.29 -3.38
C GLY A 770 12.09 -24.27 -2.64
N ALA A 771 12.81 -24.69 -1.59
CA ALA A 771 13.42 -23.77 -0.61
C ALA A 771 14.89 -24.09 -0.21
N LYS A 772 15.60 -23.05 0.22
CA LYS A 772 16.78 -23.01 1.15
C LYS A 772 16.70 -21.67 1.89
N ASN A 773 16.58 -21.59 3.22
CA ASN A 773 17.53 -21.87 4.31
C ASN A 773 18.76 -20.94 4.32
N GLY A 774 19.09 -20.25 5.43
CA GLY A 774 18.39 -20.12 6.73
C GLY A 774 19.26 -19.53 7.87
N GLN A 775 18.73 -19.53 9.11
CA GLN A 775 19.42 -19.31 10.42
C GLN A 775 19.93 -17.86 10.69
N GLU A 776 20.13 -17.33 11.91
CA GLU A 776 19.79 -17.63 13.34
C GLU A 776 19.99 -16.28 14.13
N SER A 777 19.32 -15.83 15.21
CA SER A 777 18.43 -16.30 16.30
C SER A 777 19.08 -16.67 17.66
N PHE A 778 18.29 -16.57 18.76
CA PHE A 778 18.66 -16.59 20.21
C PHE A 778 19.30 -15.27 20.75
N GLU A 779 19.18 -14.86 22.03
CA GLU A 779 18.56 -15.49 23.24
C GLU A 779 17.97 -14.44 24.24
N MET A 780 17.30 -14.89 25.33
CA MET A 780 16.75 -14.06 26.43
C MET A 780 17.44 -14.36 27.78
N ILE A 781 17.63 -13.34 28.64
CA ILE A 781 17.95 -13.49 30.08
C ILE A 781 17.05 -12.54 30.92
N LYS A 782 16.85 -12.84 32.22
CA LYS A 782 15.66 -12.48 33.02
C LYS A 782 15.97 -12.15 34.50
N GLY A 783 15.24 -11.19 35.09
CA GLY A 783 15.22 -10.87 36.54
C GLY A 783 16.03 -9.61 36.93
N GLY A 784 15.73 -8.89 38.02
CA GLY A 784 14.65 -9.02 39.03
C GLY A 784 14.60 -7.80 39.98
N HIS A 785 13.66 -7.77 40.95
CA HIS A 785 13.46 -6.64 41.89
C HIS A 785 13.92 -6.95 43.33
N GLN A 786 14.54 -5.98 44.03
CA GLN A 786 14.56 -5.78 45.50
C GLN A 786 15.24 -4.42 45.84
N THR A 787 14.56 -3.42 46.40
CA THR A 787 14.36 -3.04 47.84
C THR A 787 15.50 -2.27 48.54
N LEU A 788 15.21 -0.99 48.82
CA LEU A 788 15.52 -0.16 50.01
C LEU A 788 16.95 0.01 50.64
N GLU A 789 17.28 1.29 50.83
CA GLU A 789 17.78 1.93 52.09
C GLU A 789 19.29 2.22 52.34
N SER A 790 19.50 3.40 52.96
CA SER A 790 20.61 3.81 53.86
C SER A 790 21.93 4.46 53.35
N CYS A 791 21.88 5.80 53.27
CA CYS A 791 22.74 6.76 54.00
C CYS A 791 24.26 6.97 53.71
N GLN A 792 24.68 8.21 54.06
CA GLN A 792 26.04 8.79 54.12
C GLN A 792 26.74 9.08 52.77
N GLY A 793 27.30 10.28 52.55
CA GLY A 793 27.21 11.50 53.36
C GLY A 793 28.16 12.63 52.92
N GLY A 794 27.74 13.89 53.11
CA GLY A 794 28.56 15.09 52.90
C GLY A 794 28.63 15.59 51.44
N GLY A 795 28.56 16.90 51.17
CA GLY A 795 28.22 17.98 52.10
C GLY A 795 28.32 19.39 51.49
N HIS A 796 27.32 20.22 51.80
CA HIS A 796 27.25 21.68 51.63
C HIS A 796 27.23 22.24 50.19
N HIS A 797 26.15 22.91 49.74
CA HIS A 797 25.51 24.15 50.25
C HIS A 797 26.39 25.40 49.93
N THR A 798 25.89 26.54 49.43
CA THR A 798 24.49 26.99 49.17
C THR A 798 24.49 28.33 48.42
N LEU A 799 23.40 28.62 47.67
CA LEU A 799 22.69 29.92 47.55
C LEU A 799 23.48 31.21 47.15
N ASP A 800 22.87 32.30 46.68
CA ASP A 800 21.43 32.57 46.50
C ASP A 800 21.12 33.40 45.23
N SER A 801 19.83 33.39 44.90
CA SER A 801 19.07 34.31 44.07
C SER A 801 19.38 35.79 44.29
N CYS A 802 19.34 36.60 43.23
CA CYS A 802 18.84 37.97 43.32
C CYS A 802 18.24 38.49 41.99
N ARG A 803 17.43 39.55 42.07
CA ARG A 803 16.55 40.04 40.99
C ARG A 803 17.16 41.17 40.13
N GLY A 804 16.78 41.16 38.85
CA GLY A 804 16.14 42.33 38.21
C GLY A 804 17.02 43.31 37.42
N GLY A 805 16.37 44.10 36.55
CA GLY A 805 17.02 45.15 35.75
C GLY A 805 16.45 45.27 34.33
N HIS A 806 15.40 46.08 34.15
CA HIS A 806 14.82 46.43 32.84
C HIS A 806 15.72 47.40 32.03
N HIS A 807 15.35 47.60 30.75
CA HIS A 807 15.66 48.76 29.88
C HIS A 807 17.10 48.84 29.29
N THR A 808 17.35 49.41 28.09
CA THR A 808 16.53 49.70 26.88
C THR A 808 17.46 50.04 25.70
N LEU A 809 16.98 49.83 24.48
CA LEU A 809 17.19 50.66 23.27
C LEU A 809 18.62 51.10 22.86
N ASP A 810 19.01 50.57 21.70
CA ASP A 810 19.40 51.30 20.47
C ASP A 810 20.86 51.49 19.99
N SER A 811 20.95 51.32 18.67
CA SER A 811 21.76 52.03 17.67
C SER A 811 23.29 52.15 17.72
N CYS A 812 23.88 51.44 16.75
CA CYS A 812 24.69 52.01 15.66
C CYS A 812 26.21 52.20 15.78
N ARG A 813 26.90 51.48 14.87
CA ARG A 813 27.95 51.97 13.94
C ARG A 813 29.38 52.19 14.48
N GLY A 814 30.22 51.20 14.16
CA GLY A 814 31.48 51.45 13.43
C GLY A 814 32.79 51.25 14.21
N GLY A 815 33.77 50.61 13.56
CA GLY A 815 35.14 50.48 14.06
C GLY A 815 35.82 49.16 13.67
N GLN A 816 36.61 49.17 12.59
CA GLN A 816 37.61 48.12 12.34
C GLN A 816 38.91 48.50 13.06
N VAL A 817 39.55 47.54 13.73
CA VAL A 817 40.97 47.58 14.10
C VAL A 817 41.55 46.16 13.96
N GLU A 818 42.66 46.04 13.23
CA GLU A 818 43.49 44.82 13.09
C GLU A 818 44.51 44.76 14.27
N LEU A 819 45.29 43.71 14.56
CA LEU A 819 45.75 42.52 13.82
C LEU A 819 46.24 41.46 14.86
N ASP A 820 46.86 40.38 14.36
CA ASP A 820 47.88 39.53 15.01
C ASP A 820 47.49 38.45 16.05
N ASN A 821 48.10 37.24 16.03
CA ASN A 821 48.72 36.47 14.93
C ASN A 821 48.95 34.97 15.33
N CYS A 822 49.42 34.17 14.35
CA CYS A 822 50.04 32.84 14.44
C CYS A 822 49.12 31.63 14.77
N LYS A 823 48.93 30.63 13.87
CA LYS A 823 49.87 29.65 13.23
C LYS A 823 50.27 28.51 14.18
N TYR A 824 50.59 27.27 13.78
CA TYR A 824 51.08 26.66 12.51
C TYR A 824 50.49 25.23 12.33
N THR A 825 50.41 24.51 11.19
CA THR A 825 50.44 24.72 9.71
C THR A 825 49.71 23.49 9.08
N TYR A 826 50.03 22.69 8.04
CA TYR A 826 50.98 22.51 6.89
C TYR A 826 50.43 21.28 6.07
N SER A 827 50.71 20.94 4.80
CA SER A 827 51.31 21.61 3.62
C SER A 827 51.31 20.70 2.37
N GLU A 828 50.84 21.20 1.21
CA GLU A 828 51.46 21.01 -0.14
C GLU A 828 51.49 19.59 -0.78
N TRP A 829 51.64 19.33 -2.11
CA TRP A 829 51.86 20.08 -3.38
C TRP A 829 51.17 19.26 -4.53
N GLN A 830 51.13 19.57 -5.85
CA GLN A 830 52.03 20.24 -6.82
C GLN A 830 51.26 21.01 -7.93
N ASN A 831 52.00 21.83 -8.71
CA ASN A 831 51.59 22.46 -9.99
C ASN A 831 52.40 21.90 -11.19
N PHE A 832 51.95 22.15 -12.42
CA PHE A 832 52.83 22.27 -13.61
C PHE A 832 52.33 23.36 -14.60
N THR A 833 53.13 23.71 -15.60
CA THR A 833 53.22 25.10 -16.11
C THR A 833 52.76 25.37 -17.56
N GLN A 834 52.50 26.65 -17.82
CA GLN A 834 52.38 27.39 -19.11
C GLN A 834 53.71 27.34 -19.96
N PRO A 835 53.94 28.07 -21.11
CA PRO A 835 53.21 29.25 -21.64
C PRO A 835 53.25 29.61 -23.17
N ARG A 836 52.70 30.81 -23.51
CA ARG A 836 52.98 31.69 -24.69
C ARG A 836 52.44 31.22 -26.07
N LEU A 837 52.23 32.08 -27.08
CA LEU A 837 52.40 33.54 -27.28
C LEU A 837 51.43 34.02 -28.39
N GLY A 838 51.04 35.31 -28.44
CA GLY A 838 50.38 35.90 -29.62
C GLY A 838 49.49 37.12 -29.33
N GLU A 839 50.06 38.32 -29.36
CA GLU A 839 49.31 39.58 -29.46
C GLU A 839 49.29 40.06 -30.92
N GLU A 840 48.20 40.70 -31.35
CA GLU A 840 48.32 41.96 -32.11
C GLU A 840 47.08 42.85 -31.88
N SER A 841 47.22 44.15 -32.14
CA SER A 841 46.29 45.18 -31.65
C SER A 841 46.04 46.28 -32.68
N ILE A 842 44.78 46.72 -32.81
CA ILE A 842 44.38 47.93 -33.53
C ILE A 842 43.33 48.71 -32.73
N ARG A 843 43.43 50.04 -32.82
CA ARG A 843 42.57 51.06 -32.20
C ARG A 843 41.17 51.02 -32.84
N GLY A 844 40.05 51.39 -32.20
CA GLY A 844 39.87 52.15 -30.96
C GLY A 844 39.51 53.62 -31.27
N HIS A 845 38.23 54.00 -31.08
CA HIS A 845 37.81 55.40 -30.98
C HIS A 845 36.47 55.57 -30.25
N THR A 846 36.31 56.70 -29.57
CA THR A 846 35.12 57.15 -28.84
C THR A 846 34.06 57.79 -29.73
N LEU A 847 32.78 57.74 -29.30
CA LEU A 847 31.99 58.96 -29.06
C LEU A 847 30.72 58.70 -28.24
N VAL A 848 30.18 59.78 -27.68
CA VAL A 848 28.96 59.83 -26.84
C VAL A 848 27.99 60.81 -27.48
N LYS A 849 26.70 60.45 -27.60
CA LYS A 849 25.57 61.34 -27.26
C LYS A 849 24.18 60.71 -27.46
N ASN A 850 23.26 61.21 -26.65
CA ASN A 850 21.80 61.05 -26.66
C ASN A 850 21.28 59.64 -26.38
#